data_AF-A0A401GF55-F1
#
_entry.id   AF-A0A401GF55-F1
#
_cell.length_a   1.000
_cell.length_b   1.000
_cell.length_c   1.000
_cell.angle_alpha   90.00
_cell.angle_beta   90.00
_cell.angle_gamma   90.00
#
_symmetry.space_group_name_H-M   'P 1'
#
loop_
_entity.id
_entity.type
_entity.pdbx_description
1 polymer ?
#
loop_
_entity_poly.entity_id
_entity_poly.type
_entity_poly.pdbx_seq_one_letter_code
_entity_poly.pdbx_strand_id
1 'polypeptide(L)'
;MAYRILVGSYTNDIYTLNFEPDTPSLTLTSSVDAGYHPSWLTFNPIDTSIVYAGLEQQDGKVVSVELDKEGRGTLLGEAPSGGVDPCSLLAVRNQLLVGNYTSGTFATVPLSAEPPYLQGSQISVLSFHGTGPNKERQECSHIHQVVLHPKREELLVPDLGADVVHRFARSSKGTWEPVGAVHYKAGGGPRHVAVYNDVLYTVLELTNEVTAHRFPQLPADPILIATLPTMRNPPPTTVLNMLAAEILLPTPNATFPTPYLYVSNRNDPSPEGDSISVYSVADREKLELVTEVRSGLKHLRGMVFGGPYDKFLVAGGVHGGGVKVFERVDGGKGLKVIASIFLEAPTGFLWASSTGAPITPQGLPLSGIRVLELGQLIAGPFCGQLLGHFGAEVIKVEPPHVGDPLRVWRELDVDGVSPWWRSIGRNKKSVTIDLRKEEGRELVKRLAIKSDVVVENFKPGTLEKWSLGPADLHPHNPSLIFTRVSGYGQTGPWSSRPGYASVCEAESGFRYINGMPDPQTGALSGPPVRPNISLGDSVAGLHAAFGTVLALLSRRAKLDKGEPGGQTVDVSIFESMINMMEGIIPEYDRKGKIRGPSGSSVTGIVPTGAYPCKQSLISPEVPSYVVIGANADTMYSRLMTVIDRLDLTGPEFAHNHHRVARQAEIEEAISAWTRSRTAEEVEEALHAVGVPAGRVLSVKEIVESPHTKARGVVEDVWVGDQESGWNVKVPKVAPILEGCQPKTRWAGPHLGQHNREVFLQELGLEEYELARLQAEGIVGK
;
A
#
# COMPACT_ATOMS: atom_id res chain seq x y z
N MET A 1 4.25 15.22 16.08
CA MET A 1 5.10 14.95 14.89
C MET A 1 4.97 16.15 13.96
N ALA A 2 6.08 16.72 13.48
CA ALA A 2 6.04 17.90 12.61
C ALA A 2 5.89 17.50 11.13
N TYR A 3 5.19 18.33 10.36
CA TYR A 3 4.91 18.14 8.94
C TYR A 3 5.48 19.29 8.13
N ARG A 4 6.01 19.01 6.94
CA ARG A 4 6.51 20.07 6.06
C ARG A 4 5.50 20.39 4.99
N ILE A 5 5.41 21.66 4.64
CA ILE A 5 4.53 22.16 3.59
C ILE A 5 5.36 23.06 2.69
N LEU A 6 5.51 22.67 1.43
CA LEU A 6 6.08 23.55 0.41
C LEU A 6 4.99 24.47 -0.11
N VAL A 7 5.35 25.72 -0.36
CA VAL A 7 4.43 26.76 -0.79
C VAL A 7 5.01 27.48 -2.00
N GLY A 8 4.35 27.34 -3.15
CA GLY A 8 4.57 28.20 -4.31
C GLY A 8 3.95 29.58 -4.07
N SER A 9 4.48 30.61 -4.71
CA SER A 9 4.09 32.01 -4.50
C SER A 9 4.27 32.83 -5.77
N TYR A 10 3.50 33.91 -5.92
CA TYR A 10 3.74 34.95 -6.95
C TYR A 10 4.85 35.94 -6.58
N THR A 11 5.74 35.55 -5.67
CA THR A 11 7.08 36.13 -5.55
C THR A 11 8.01 35.41 -6.54
N ASN A 12 9.22 35.04 -6.15
CA ASN A 12 10.07 34.12 -6.92
C ASN A 12 10.43 32.86 -6.12
N ASP A 13 9.91 32.74 -4.90
CA ASP A 13 10.35 31.71 -3.97
C ASP A 13 9.38 30.55 -3.87
N ILE A 14 9.93 29.34 -3.72
CA ILE A 14 9.24 28.24 -3.06
C ILE A 14 9.64 28.25 -1.59
N TYR A 15 8.66 28.37 -0.71
CA TYR A 15 8.87 28.38 0.74
C TYR A 15 8.65 27.01 1.34
N THR A 16 9.44 26.65 2.35
CA THR A 16 9.20 25.47 3.19
C THR A 16 8.71 25.92 4.56
N LEU A 17 7.52 25.48 4.93
CA LEU A 17 6.93 25.67 6.24
C LEU A 17 7.00 24.38 7.06
N ASN A 18 7.20 24.52 8.36
CA ASN A 18 7.06 23.45 9.34
C ASN A 18 5.77 23.66 10.14
N PHE A 19 4.90 22.64 10.14
CA PHE A 19 3.61 22.62 10.82
C PHE A 19 3.64 21.62 11.97
N GLU A 20 3.36 22.08 13.19
CA GLU A 20 3.30 21.24 14.38
C GLU A 20 1.87 21.18 14.91
N PRO A 21 1.16 20.05 14.76
CA PRO A 21 -0.25 19.96 15.16
C PRO A 21 -0.44 19.88 16.69
N ASP A 22 0.53 19.32 17.42
CA ASP A 22 0.46 19.12 18.87
C ASP A 22 0.62 20.45 19.64
N THR A 23 1.35 21.37 19.03
CA THR A 23 1.55 22.77 19.45
C THR A 23 1.21 23.66 18.26
N PRO A 24 -0.09 23.86 17.94
CA PRO A 24 -0.59 24.35 16.66
C PRO A 24 0.16 25.59 16.17
N SER A 25 1.19 25.36 15.36
CA SER A 25 2.13 26.38 14.95
C SER A 25 2.60 26.12 13.53
N LEU A 26 2.85 27.20 12.79
CA LEU A 26 3.30 27.17 11.41
C LEU A 26 4.46 28.16 11.27
N THR A 27 5.64 27.65 10.96
CA THR A 27 6.88 28.43 10.94
C THR A 27 7.59 28.28 9.60
N LEU A 28 8.05 29.39 9.02
CA LEU A 28 8.91 29.37 7.85
C LEU A 28 10.30 28.83 8.22
N THR A 29 10.79 27.81 7.52
CA THR A 29 12.11 27.19 7.79
C THR A 29 13.14 27.49 6.71
N SER A 30 12.72 27.63 5.46
CA SER A 30 13.60 27.92 4.32
C SER A 30 12.81 28.47 3.15
N SER A 31 13.53 29.08 2.20
CA SER A 31 13.03 29.43 0.88
C SER A 31 14.09 29.12 -0.16
N VAL A 32 13.68 28.95 -1.41
CA VAL A 32 14.55 28.81 -2.57
C VAL A 32 13.97 29.65 -3.70
N ASP A 33 14.82 30.49 -4.31
CA ASP A 33 14.46 31.22 -5.53
C ASP A 33 14.36 30.20 -6.68
N ALA A 34 13.14 30.01 -7.16
CA ALA A 34 12.80 29.05 -8.20
C ALA A 34 12.52 29.71 -9.56
N GLY A 35 12.63 31.05 -9.65
CA GLY A 35 12.29 31.84 -10.83
C GLY A 35 10.95 32.57 -10.69
N TYR A 36 10.45 33.15 -11.79
CA TYR A 36 9.25 34.02 -11.74
C TYR A 36 7.98 33.23 -11.39
N HIS A 37 7.33 33.59 -10.29
CA HIS A 37 5.99 33.11 -9.90
C HIS A 37 5.87 31.57 -9.86
N PRO A 38 6.70 30.86 -9.06
CA PRO A 38 6.61 29.42 -8.94
C PRO A 38 5.26 29.01 -8.33
N SER A 39 4.54 28.17 -9.04
CA SER A 39 3.20 27.71 -8.71
C SER A 39 3.05 26.24 -9.08
N TRP A 40 1.96 25.61 -8.66
CA TRP A 40 1.61 24.23 -9.02
C TRP A 40 2.75 23.23 -8.79
N LEU A 41 2.89 22.78 -7.54
CA LEU A 41 3.98 21.89 -7.14
C LEU A 41 3.59 20.41 -7.29
N THR A 42 4.53 19.57 -7.74
CA THR A 42 4.37 18.10 -7.70
C THR A 42 5.72 17.42 -7.45
N PHE A 43 5.72 16.31 -6.71
CA PHE A 43 6.93 15.50 -6.55
C PHE A 43 7.29 14.77 -7.84
N ASN A 44 8.56 14.46 -8.01
CA ASN A 44 8.99 13.39 -8.90
C ASN A 44 8.44 12.04 -8.40
N PRO A 45 7.92 11.19 -9.31
CA PRO A 45 7.23 9.96 -8.94
C PRO A 45 8.15 8.83 -8.44
N ILE A 46 9.47 8.99 -8.57
CA ILE A 46 10.50 8.03 -8.16
C ILE A 46 11.31 8.58 -6.99
N ASP A 47 11.88 9.78 -7.15
CA ASP A 47 12.70 10.44 -6.13
C ASP A 47 11.97 11.64 -5.54
N THR A 48 11.36 11.44 -4.38
CA THR A 48 10.52 12.45 -3.75
C THR A 48 11.30 13.61 -3.13
N SER A 49 12.64 13.53 -3.10
CA SER A 49 13.45 14.72 -2.81
C SER A 49 13.35 15.77 -3.92
N ILE A 50 12.95 15.36 -5.13
CA ILE A 50 12.81 16.26 -6.27
C ILE A 50 11.37 16.75 -6.40
N VAL A 51 11.21 18.07 -6.50
CA VAL A 51 9.94 18.75 -6.70
C VAL A 51 9.98 19.53 -8.00
N TYR A 52 8.90 19.44 -8.76
CA TYR A 52 8.66 20.26 -9.94
C TYR A 52 7.73 21.43 -9.61
N ALA A 53 8.00 22.58 -10.20
CA ALA A 53 7.15 23.76 -10.12
C ALA A 53 6.95 24.38 -11.51
N GLY A 54 5.75 24.87 -11.79
CA GLY A 54 5.46 25.65 -12.99
C GLY A 54 5.73 27.12 -12.72
N LEU A 55 6.40 27.81 -13.63
CA LEU A 55 6.63 29.25 -13.56
C LEU A 55 5.55 29.94 -14.38
N GLU A 56 4.58 30.60 -13.73
CA GLU A 56 3.46 31.30 -14.37
C GLU A 56 3.98 32.58 -15.08
N GLN A 57 4.61 32.41 -16.25
CA GLN A 57 5.20 33.47 -17.08
C GLN A 57 4.96 33.30 -18.59
N GLN A 58 5.22 34.37 -19.35
CA GLN A 58 4.99 34.46 -20.79
C GLN A 58 5.74 33.42 -21.64
N ASP A 59 6.98 33.08 -21.27
CA ASP A 59 7.79 32.05 -21.97
C ASP A 59 7.56 30.65 -21.40
N GLY A 60 6.76 30.54 -20.33
CA GLY A 60 6.28 29.32 -19.67
C GLY A 60 7.36 28.27 -19.42
N LYS A 61 7.79 28.11 -18.17
CA LYS A 61 8.81 27.11 -17.81
C LYS A 61 8.34 26.19 -16.70
N VAL A 62 8.96 25.02 -16.61
CA VAL A 62 8.92 24.16 -15.44
C VAL A 62 10.33 24.01 -14.88
N VAL A 63 10.46 24.05 -13.56
CA VAL A 63 11.73 23.90 -12.86
C VAL A 63 11.75 22.65 -11.99
N SER A 64 12.94 22.12 -11.73
CA SER A 64 13.16 21.06 -10.75
C SER A 64 13.99 21.59 -9.58
N VAL A 65 13.57 21.24 -8.36
CA VAL A 65 14.18 21.64 -7.10
C VAL A 65 14.45 20.38 -6.28
N GLU A 66 15.68 20.19 -5.83
CA GLU A 66 16.05 19.15 -4.87
C GLU A 66 15.87 19.67 -3.44
N LEU A 67 15.24 18.86 -2.60
CA LEU A 67 15.05 19.13 -1.18
C LEU A 67 16.01 18.29 -0.35
N ASP A 68 16.76 18.93 0.54
CA ASP A 68 17.55 18.21 1.52
C ASP A 68 16.70 17.66 2.68
N LYS A 69 17.37 16.98 3.62
CA LYS A 69 16.71 16.39 4.79
C LYS A 69 16.08 17.42 5.71
N GLU A 70 16.47 18.68 5.64
CA GLU A 70 15.91 19.79 6.40
C GLU A 70 14.78 20.52 5.63
N GLY A 71 14.57 20.17 4.35
CA GLY A 71 13.60 20.80 3.47
C GLY A 71 14.11 22.10 2.84
N ARG A 72 15.43 22.31 2.78
CA ARG A 72 16.04 23.40 2.02
C ARG A 72 16.13 22.99 0.56
N GLY A 73 15.67 23.87 -0.33
CA GLY A 73 15.63 23.63 -1.76
C GLY A 73 16.91 24.06 -2.46
N THR A 74 17.30 23.33 -3.49
CA THR A 74 18.32 23.69 -4.47
C THR A 74 17.74 23.57 -5.87
N LEU A 75 17.73 24.67 -6.63
CA LEU A 75 17.30 24.67 -8.03
C LEU A 75 18.27 23.84 -8.87
N LEU A 76 17.77 22.83 -9.59
CA LEU A 76 18.58 21.92 -10.39
C LEU A 76 18.57 22.28 -11.88
N GLY A 77 17.43 22.72 -12.41
CA GLY A 77 17.32 23.13 -13.80
C GLY A 77 15.89 23.44 -14.22
N GLU A 78 15.75 23.78 -15.50
CA GLU A 78 14.49 24.21 -16.11
C GLU A 78 14.27 23.51 -17.46
N ALA A 79 13.00 23.41 -17.86
CA ALA A 79 12.58 23.00 -19.19
C ALA A 79 11.40 23.86 -19.66
N PRO A 80 11.18 23.98 -20.99
CA PRO A 80 9.97 24.61 -21.50
C PRO A 80 8.71 23.90 -20.99
N SER A 81 7.67 24.66 -20.67
CA SER A 81 6.35 24.14 -20.30
C SER A 81 5.53 23.65 -21.50
N GLY A 82 5.96 24.00 -22.73
CA GLY A 82 5.20 23.79 -23.96
C GLY A 82 4.07 24.80 -24.19
N GLY A 83 4.03 25.90 -23.45
CA GLY A 83 3.01 26.94 -23.60
C GLY A 83 3.30 28.19 -22.77
N VAL A 84 2.24 28.93 -22.45
CA VAL A 84 2.27 30.18 -21.71
C VAL A 84 1.48 30.03 -20.41
N ASP A 85 2.03 30.53 -19.30
CA ASP A 85 1.45 30.46 -17.95
C ASP A 85 1.06 29.02 -17.52
N PRO A 86 2.05 28.13 -17.29
CA PRO A 86 1.81 26.77 -16.77
C PRO A 86 1.04 26.83 -15.45
N CYS A 87 -0.16 26.26 -15.46
CA CYS A 87 -1.16 26.41 -14.42
C CYS A 87 -1.61 25.07 -13.81
N SER A 88 -0.96 23.96 -14.18
CA SER A 88 -1.19 22.65 -13.58
C SER A 88 -0.03 21.74 -13.91
N LEU A 89 0.48 21.04 -12.91
CA LEU A 89 1.51 20.01 -13.06
C LEU A 89 1.02 18.67 -12.51
N LEU A 90 1.27 17.59 -13.25
CA LEU A 90 1.05 16.23 -12.79
C LEU A 90 2.21 15.34 -13.24
N ALA A 91 3.06 14.93 -12.29
CA ALA A 91 4.11 13.96 -12.58
C ALA A 91 3.54 12.53 -12.46
N VAL A 92 3.62 11.77 -13.55
CA VAL A 92 3.11 10.40 -13.62
C VAL A 92 4.09 9.50 -14.37
N ARG A 93 4.52 8.43 -13.72
CA ARG A 93 5.50 7.45 -14.24
C ARG A 93 6.81 8.11 -14.66
N ASN A 94 7.04 8.32 -15.95
CA ASN A 94 8.26 8.88 -16.51
C ASN A 94 8.02 10.20 -17.27
N GLN A 95 6.91 10.88 -16.97
CA GLN A 95 6.50 12.10 -17.65
C GLN A 95 5.95 13.11 -16.64
N LEU A 96 6.21 14.39 -16.91
CA LEU A 96 5.54 15.53 -16.30
C LEU A 96 4.51 16.06 -17.30
N LEU A 97 3.25 16.06 -16.89
CA LEU A 97 2.15 16.59 -17.67
C LEU A 97 1.89 18.03 -17.24
N VAL A 98 1.83 18.93 -18.21
CA VAL A 98 1.78 20.38 -17.98
C VAL A 98 0.57 20.96 -18.70
N GLY A 99 -0.32 21.63 -17.97
CA GLY A 99 -1.40 22.43 -18.54
C GLY A 99 -1.00 23.90 -18.59
N ASN A 100 -1.08 24.54 -19.76
CA ASN A 100 -0.71 25.94 -19.96
C ASN A 100 -1.97 26.77 -20.21
N TYR A 101 -2.18 27.78 -19.36
CA TYR A 101 -3.43 28.51 -19.26
C TYR A 101 -3.67 29.42 -20.46
N THR A 102 -2.76 30.35 -20.73
CA THR A 102 -2.97 31.41 -21.74
C THR A 102 -2.85 30.89 -23.16
N SER A 103 -1.96 29.92 -23.39
CA SER A 103 -1.80 29.31 -24.72
C SER A 103 -2.82 28.21 -25.02
N GLY A 104 -3.58 27.75 -24.02
CA GLY A 104 -4.49 26.62 -24.18
C GLY A 104 -3.76 25.37 -24.68
N THR A 105 -2.59 25.04 -24.09
CA THR A 105 -1.79 23.87 -24.52
C THR A 105 -1.58 22.87 -23.40
N PHE A 106 -1.62 21.59 -23.74
CA PHE A 106 -1.23 20.48 -22.88
C PHE A 106 0.11 19.93 -23.37
N ALA A 107 1.10 19.90 -22.50
CA ALA A 107 2.42 19.36 -22.82
C ALA A 107 2.75 18.13 -21.99
N THR A 108 3.52 17.24 -22.60
CA THR A 108 4.15 16.10 -21.94
C THR A 108 5.66 16.29 -22.00
N VAL A 109 6.28 16.51 -20.85
CA VAL A 109 7.73 16.66 -20.68
C VAL A 109 8.28 15.33 -20.15
N PRO A 110 9.12 14.60 -20.88
CA PRO A 110 9.71 13.36 -20.35
C PRO A 110 10.63 13.65 -19.16
N LEU A 111 10.64 12.74 -18.18
CA LEU A 111 11.50 12.81 -16.99
C LEU A 111 12.78 12.00 -17.20
N SER A 112 13.91 12.49 -16.69
CA SER A 112 15.17 11.74 -16.62
C SER A 112 15.43 11.20 -15.21
N ALA A 113 16.24 10.14 -15.12
CA ALA A 113 16.71 9.60 -13.84
C ALA A 113 17.83 10.44 -13.21
N GLU A 114 18.47 11.30 -13.99
CA GLU A 114 19.60 12.15 -13.57
C GLU A 114 19.19 13.64 -13.66
N PRO A 115 19.85 14.53 -12.89
CA PRO A 115 19.66 15.98 -13.00
C PRO A 115 19.75 16.49 -14.45
N PRO A 116 18.89 17.43 -14.87
CA PRO A 116 17.94 18.19 -14.05
C PRO A 116 16.57 17.49 -13.87
N TYR A 117 16.49 16.17 -14.09
CA TYR A 117 15.25 15.38 -13.99
C TYR A 117 14.15 15.78 -14.99
N LEU A 118 14.47 16.62 -15.99
CA LEU A 118 13.58 17.11 -17.04
C LEU A 118 14.27 16.96 -18.39
N GLN A 119 13.59 16.38 -19.39
CA GLN A 119 14.10 16.25 -20.75
C GLN A 119 13.41 17.25 -21.70
N GLY A 120 13.81 18.52 -21.61
CA GLY A 120 13.20 19.62 -22.36
C GLY A 120 13.31 19.53 -23.89
N SER A 121 14.16 18.66 -24.44
CA SER A 121 14.32 18.49 -25.89
C SER A 121 13.29 17.55 -26.54
N GLN A 122 12.50 16.83 -25.75
CA GLN A 122 11.56 15.79 -26.22
C GLN A 122 10.10 16.06 -25.84
N ILE A 123 9.73 17.34 -25.70
CA ILE A 123 8.39 17.75 -25.29
C ILE A 123 7.39 17.48 -26.43
N SER A 124 6.26 16.88 -26.08
CA SER A 124 5.08 16.79 -26.95
C SER A 124 4.04 17.81 -26.50
N VAL A 125 3.48 18.58 -27.43
CA VAL A 125 2.48 19.63 -27.15
C VAL A 125 1.22 19.40 -27.97
N LEU A 126 0.07 19.48 -27.31
CA LEU A 126 -1.26 19.50 -27.89
C LEU A 126 -1.89 20.87 -27.66
N SER A 127 -2.39 21.49 -28.72
CA SER A 127 -3.10 22.77 -28.65
C SER A 127 -4.60 22.54 -28.67
N PHE A 128 -5.31 23.30 -27.83
CA PHE A 128 -6.76 23.30 -27.76
C PHE A 128 -7.31 24.56 -28.42
N HIS A 129 -8.52 24.42 -28.96
CA HIS A 129 -9.23 25.52 -29.59
C HIS A 129 -10.68 25.46 -29.13
N GLY A 130 -11.18 26.58 -28.62
CA GLY A 130 -12.53 26.74 -28.11
C GLY A 130 -12.73 28.17 -27.63
N THR A 131 -13.98 28.60 -27.59
CA THR A 131 -14.38 29.94 -27.14
C THR A 131 -15.75 29.85 -26.50
N GLY A 132 -16.07 30.81 -25.64
CA GLY A 132 -17.35 30.89 -24.93
C GLY A 132 -17.91 32.31 -24.92
N PRO A 133 -19.11 32.49 -24.35
CA PRO A 133 -19.80 33.78 -24.36
C PRO A 133 -19.13 34.86 -23.49
N ASN A 134 -18.30 34.50 -22.50
CA ASN A 134 -17.61 35.47 -21.67
C ASN A 134 -16.34 35.99 -22.38
N LYS A 135 -16.40 37.21 -22.92
CA LYS A 135 -15.31 37.81 -23.71
C LYS A 135 -14.02 38.06 -22.94
N GLU A 136 -14.06 38.13 -21.61
CA GLU A 136 -12.87 38.36 -20.78
C GLU A 136 -12.16 37.07 -20.37
N ARG A 137 -12.87 35.93 -20.37
CA ARG A 137 -12.40 34.66 -19.80
C ARG A 137 -12.50 33.47 -20.75
N GLN A 138 -13.11 33.65 -21.92
CA GLN A 138 -13.37 32.58 -22.89
C GLN A 138 -13.12 33.06 -24.33
N GLU A 139 -12.17 33.96 -24.52
CA GLU A 139 -11.74 34.41 -25.85
C GLU A 139 -10.95 33.34 -26.61
N CYS A 140 -10.34 32.40 -25.90
CA CYS A 140 -9.66 31.21 -26.41
C CYS A 140 -9.74 30.07 -25.38
N SER A 141 -9.16 28.91 -25.71
CA SER A 141 -9.05 27.79 -24.78
C SER A 141 -8.16 28.13 -23.59
N HIS A 142 -8.61 27.75 -22.40
CA HIS A 142 -7.92 27.98 -21.13
C HIS A 142 -7.93 26.71 -20.30
N ILE A 143 -6.88 25.89 -20.46
CA ILE A 143 -6.72 24.71 -19.62
C ILE A 143 -6.44 25.17 -18.19
N HIS A 144 -7.06 24.51 -17.22
CA HIS A 144 -6.90 24.91 -15.83
C HIS A 144 -6.51 23.76 -14.89
N GLN A 145 -6.61 22.51 -15.34
CA GLN A 145 -6.15 21.36 -14.58
C GLN A 145 -5.74 20.22 -15.51
N VAL A 146 -4.82 19.39 -15.04
CA VAL A 146 -4.57 18.06 -15.58
C VAL A 146 -4.72 17.09 -14.42
N VAL A 147 -5.71 16.19 -14.49
CA VAL A 147 -5.93 15.17 -13.45
C VAL A 147 -6.00 13.78 -14.06
N LEU A 148 -5.46 12.80 -13.35
CA LEU A 148 -5.61 11.39 -13.69
C LEU A 148 -6.81 10.81 -12.94
N HIS A 149 -7.65 10.06 -13.66
CA HIS A 149 -8.77 9.34 -13.06
C HIS A 149 -8.25 8.32 -12.02
N PRO A 150 -8.86 8.22 -10.82
CA PRO A 150 -8.30 7.44 -9.72
C PRO A 150 -8.28 5.91 -9.93
N LYS A 151 -9.14 5.40 -10.82
CA LYS A 151 -9.29 3.95 -11.10
C LYS A 151 -9.00 3.55 -12.55
N ARG A 152 -8.72 4.50 -13.44
CA ARG A 152 -8.67 4.26 -14.90
C ARG A 152 -7.47 5.00 -15.49
N GLU A 153 -6.86 4.47 -16.53
CA GLU A 153 -5.77 5.15 -17.26
C GLU A 153 -6.35 6.21 -18.22
N GLU A 154 -7.01 7.20 -17.62
CA GLU A 154 -7.75 8.25 -18.31
C GLU A 154 -7.40 9.61 -17.69
N LEU A 155 -6.99 10.59 -18.50
CA LEU A 155 -6.80 11.97 -18.03
C LEU A 155 -8.05 12.80 -18.29
N LEU A 156 -8.30 13.74 -17.38
CA LEU A 156 -9.31 14.78 -17.52
C LEU A 156 -8.61 16.13 -17.54
N VAL A 157 -8.96 16.95 -18.53
CA VAL A 157 -8.37 18.26 -18.76
C VAL A 157 -9.51 19.27 -18.92
N PRO A 158 -9.88 20.00 -17.84
CA PRO A 158 -10.84 21.08 -17.90
C PRO A 158 -10.30 22.25 -18.74
N ASP A 159 -11.07 22.63 -19.74
CA ASP A 159 -10.88 23.81 -20.57
C ASP A 159 -12.01 24.80 -20.29
N LEU A 160 -11.68 25.81 -19.49
CA LEU A 160 -12.58 26.88 -19.08
C LEU A 160 -13.08 27.67 -20.29
N GLY A 161 -12.20 27.93 -21.25
CA GLY A 161 -12.48 28.71 -22.44
C GLY A 161 -13.47 28.03 -23.39
N ALA A 162 -13.41 26.71 -23.47
CA ALA A 162 -14.25 25.90 -24.35
C ALA A 162 -15.54 25.35 -23.70
N ASP A 163 -15.78 25.60 -22.40
CA ASP A 163 -16.88 25.00 -21.64
C ASP A 163 -16.87 23.46 -21.67
N VAL A 164 -15.68 22.85 -21.63
CA VAL A 164 -15.50 21.40 -21.79
C VAL A 164 -14.48 20.85 -20.79
N VAL A 165 -14.70 19.61 -20.32
CA VAL A 165 -13.64 18.78 -19.75
C VAL A 165 -13.28 17.71 -20.77
N HIS A 166 -12.07 17.80 -21.32
CA HIS A 166 -11.57 16.83 -22.29
C HIS A 166 -11.14 15.53 -21.59
N ARG A 167 -11.39 14.40 -22.24
CA ARG A 167 -11.02 13.06 -21.79
C ARG A 167 -9.91 12.53 -22.69
N PHE A 168 -8.83 12.03 -22.12
CA PHE A 168 -7.74 11.40 -22.85
C PHE A 168 -7.51 9.97 -22.37
N ALA A 169 -7.23 9.06 -23.29
CA ALA A 169 -6.75 7.72 -22.98
C ALA A 169 -5.31 7.57 -23.44
N ARG A 170 -4.59 6.62 -22.84
CA ARG A 170 -3.23 6.32 -23.25
C ARG A 170 -3.21 5.37 -24.44
N SER A 171 -2.51 5.76 -25.50
CA SER A 171 -2.26 4.93 -26.66
C SER A 171 -1.28 3.79 -26.34
N SER A 172 -1.21 2.78 -27.21
CA SER A 172 -0.21 1.71 -27.12
C SER A 172 1.24 2.21 -27.23
N LYS A 173 1.45 3.40 -27.80
CA LYS A 173 2.76 4.08 -27.89
C LYS A 173 3.07 4.90 -26.64
N GLY A 174 2.16 4.93 -25.68
CA GLY A 174 2.33 5.63 -24.41
C GLY A 174 2.04 7.13 -24.46
N THR A 175 1.43 7.64 -25.53
CA THR A 175 0.98 9.03 -25.71
C THR A 175 -0.46 9.20 -25.25
N TRP A 176 -0.85 10.42 -24.84
CA TRP A 176 -2.22 10.75 -24.47
C TRP A 176 -3.02 11.21 -25.70
N GLU A 177 -4.11 10.53 -26.00
CA GLU A 177 -4.96 10.79 -27.17
C GLU A 177 -6.37 11.16 -26.72
N PRO A 178 -7.02 12.17 -27.34
CA PRO A 178 -8.36 12.58 -26.98
C PRO A 178 -9.35 11.47 -27.35
N VAL A 179 -10.24 11.13 -26.42
CA VAL A 179 -11.20 10.02 -26.56
C VAL A 179 -12.63 10.40 -26.21
N GLY A 180 -12.86 11.59 -25.67
CA GLY A 180 -14.19 12.09 -25.36
C GLY A 180 -14.15 13.43 -24.65
N ALA A 181 -15.32 13.92 -24.25
CA ALA A 181 -15.48 15.18 -23.54
C ALA A 181 -16.70 15.15 -22.62
N VAL A 182 -16.71 16.02 -21.62
CA VAL A 182 -17.90 16.40 -20.86
C VAL A 182 -18.20 17.85 -21.19
N HIS A 183 -19.38 18.11 -21.76
CA HIS A 183 -19.78 19.46 -22.17
C HIS A 183 -20.59 20.13 -21.07
N TYR A 184 -20.35 21.42 -20.86
CA TYR A 184 -21.07 22.25 -19.90
C TYR A 184 -21.89 23.32 -20.61
N LYS A 185 -22.79 23.96 -19.86
CA LYS A 185 -23.57 25.09 -20.38
C LYS A 185 -22.61 26.22 -20.76
N ALA A 186 -22.85 26.84 -21.92
CA ALA A 186 -22.07 27.98 -22.39
C ALA A 186 -21.97 29.08 -21.33
N GLY A 187 -20.74 29.52 -21.04
CA GLY A 187 -20.42 30.49 -20.01
C GLY A 187 -20.25 29.92 -18.61
N GLY A 188 -20.14 28.60 -18.46
CA GLY A 188 -19.92 27.93 -17.17
C GLY A 188 -18.46 27.98 -16.73
N GLY A 189 -17.54 27.71 -17.65
CA GLY A 189 -16.10 27.72 -17.43
C GLY A 189 -15.63 26.64 -16.45
N PRO A 190 -15.59 25.35 -16.86
CA PRO A 190 -15.09 24.28 -16.00
C PRO A 190 -13.62 24.52 -15.67
N ARG A 191 -13.34 24.67 -14.37
CA ARG A 191 -12.02 25.06 -13.88
C ARG A 191 -11.28 23.85 -13.33
N HIS A 192 -11.77 23.27 -12.24
CA HIS A 192 -11.18 22.08 -11.61
C HIS A 192 -12.21 20.97 -11.48
N VAL A 193 -11.72 19.74 -11.37
CA VAL A 193 -12.51 18.53 -11.26
C VAL A 193 -12.03 17.64 -10.12
N ALA A 194 -12.95 16.83 -9.59
CA ALA A 194 -12.68 15.72 -8.69
C ALA A 194 -13.53 14.52 -9.09
N VAL A 195 -13.03 13.30 -8.89
CA VAL A 195 -13.75 12.07 -9.25
C VAL A 195 -13.89 11.17 -8.04
N TYR A 196 -15.11 10.71 -7.77
CA TYR A 196 -15.39 9.75 -6.71
C TYR A 196 -16.61 8.88 -7.06
N ASN A 197 -16.50 7.57 -6.84
CA ASN A 197 -17.56 6.59 -7.13
C ASN A 197 -18.22 6.74 -8.51
N ASP A 198 -17.38 6.90 -9.55
CA ASP A 198 -17.81 7.09 -10.94
C ASP A 198 -18.73 8.32 -11.14
N VAL A 199 -18.56 9.34 -10.29
CA VAL A 199 -19.16 10.67 -10.46
C VAL A 199 -18.03 11.68 -10.63
N LEU A 200 -18.13 12.47 -11.68
CA LEU A 200 -17.28 13.62 -11.95
C LEU A 200 -17.92 14.86 -11.33
N TYR A 201 -17.23 15.44 -10.36
CA TYR A 201 -17.58 16.73 -9.78
C TYR A 201 -16.74 17.81 -10.44
N THR A 202 -17.38 18.87 -10.92
CA THR A 202 -16.69 19.96 -11.64
C THR A 202 -17.11 21.28 -11.07
N VAL A 203 -16.13 22.11 -10.71
CA VAL A 203 -16.39 23.50 -10.34
C VAL A 203 -16.40 24.38 -11.59
N LEU A 204 -17.49 25.12 -11.77
CA LEU A 204 -17.73 26.06 -12.86
C LEU A 204 -17.42 27.47 -12.35
N GLU A 205 -16.30 28.01 -12.82
CA GLU A 205 -15.75 29.26 -12.32
C GLU A 205 -16.70 30.45 -12.53
N LEU A 206 -17.24 30.57 -13.75
CA LEU A 206 -17.90 31.78 -14.21
C LEU A 206 -19.35 31.88 -13.70
N THR A 207 -19.98 30.73 -13.41
CA THR A 207 -21.32 30.68 -12.83
C THR A 207 -21.32 30.54 -11.31
N ASN A 208 -20.15 30.32 -10.68
CA ASN A 208 -20.06 29.97 -9.26
C ASN A 208 -20.92 28.76 -8.90
N GLU A 209 -20.80 27.69 -9.70
CA GLU A 209 -21.55 26.45 -9.50
C GLU A 209 -20.61 25.25 -9.37
N VAL A 210 -21.10 24.19 -8.73
CA VAL A 210 -20.52 22.85 -8.76
C VAL A 210 -21.53 21.91 -9.42
N THR A 211 -21.04 21.11 -10.37
CA THR A 211 -21.85 20.10 -11.07
C THR A 211 -21.41 18.72 -10.67
N ALA A 212 -22.33 17.77 -10.68
CA ALA A 212 -22.07 16.35 -10.54
C ALA A 212 -22.59 15.63 -11.78
N HIS A 213 -21.72 14.88 -12.45
CA HIS A 213 -22.07 14.05 -13.60
C HIS A 213 -21.76 12.59 -13.28
N ARG A 214 -22.71 11.69 -13.50
CA ARG A 214 -22.38 10.26 -13.60
C ARG A 214 -21.37 10.12 -14.73
N PHE A 215 -20.25 9.47 -14.43
CA PHE A 215 -19.06 9.45 -15.28
C PHE A 215 -18.70 8.00 -15.69
N PRO A 216 -19.46 7.43 -16.63
CA PRO A 216 -19.25 6.05 -17.06
C PRO A 216 -17.95 5.91 -17.88
N GLN A 217 -17.54 4.65 -18.10
CA GLN A 217 -16.48 4.36 -19.07
C GLN A 217 -16.96 4.70 -20.48
N LEU A 218 -16.01 5.05 -21.35
CA LEU A 218 -16.30 5.18 -22.77
C LEU A 218 -16.83 3.85 -23.33
N PRO A 219 -17.74 3.89 -24.32
CA PRO A 219 -18.19 5.07 -25.06
C PRO A 219 -19.41 5.78 -24.44
N ALA A 220 -19.85 5.42 -23.24
CA ALA A 220 -21.05 6.02 -22.66
C ALA A 220 -20.81 7.49 -22.28
N ASP A 221 -21.82 8.31 -22.53
CA ASP A 221 -21.79 9.75 -22.25
C ASP A 221 -22.05 10.03 -20.76
N PRO A 222 -21.42 11.08 -20.21
CA PRO A 222 -21.72 11.56 -18.86
C PRO A 222 -23.17 12.03 -18.74
N ILE A 223 -23.77 11.80 -17.58
CA ILE A 223 -25.17 12.20 -17.29
C ILE A 223 -25.15 13.20 -16.14
N LEU A 224 -25.65 14.42 -16.37
CA LEU A 224 -25.78 15.43 -15.32
C LEU A 224 -26.75 14.95 -14.23
N ILE A 225 -26.28 14.96 -12.98
CA ILE A 225 -27.02 14.58 -11.78
C ILE A 225 -27.56 15.83 -11.10
N ALA A 226 -26.67 16.79 -10.84
CA ALA A 226 -27.00 18.00 -10.11
C ALA A 226 -26.09 19.16 -10.52
N THR A 227 -26.63 20.38 -10.40
CA THR A 227 -25.90 21.64 -10.41
C THR A 227 -26.32 22.41 -9.18
N LEU A 228 -25.35 22.82 -8.36
CA LEU A 228 -25.60 23.62 -7.16
C LEU A 228 -24.70 24.86 -7.13
N PRO A 229 -25.15 25.97 -6.55
CA PRO A 229 -24.28 27.12 -6.33
C PRO A 229 -23.15 26.75 -5.37
N THR A 230 -21.97 27.35 -5.51
CA THR A 230 -20.83 27.12 -4.61
C THR A 230 -21.04 27.69 -3.20
N MET A 231 -22.14 28.41 -2.97
CA MET A 231 -22.55 28.93 -1.67
C MET A 231 -24.09 29.05 -1.56
N ARG A 232 -24.63 29.04 -0.33
CA ARG A 232 -26.08 29.08 -0.05
C ARG A 232 -26.74 30.35 -0.57
N ASN A 233 -26.09 31.49 -0.36
CA ASN A 233 -26.61 32.81 -0.70
C ASN A 233 -25.57 33.55 -1.55
N PRO A 234 -25.41 33.19 -2.84
CA PRO A 234 -24.44 33.84 -3.70
C PRO A 234 -24.79 35.33 -3.88
N PRO A 235 -23.80 36.24 -3.86
CA PRO A 235 -24.04 37.63 -4.19
C PRO A 235 -24.56 37.77 -5.64
N PRO A 236 -25.31 38.83 -5.98
CA PRO A 236 -25.78 39.05 -7.33
C PRO A 236 -24.62 39.07 -8.34
N THR A 237 -24.74 38.27 -9.40
CA THR A 237 -23.72 38.11 -10.46
C THR A 237 -23.40 39.41 -11.21
N THR A 238 -24.29 40.41 -11.16
CA THR A 238 -24.12 41.70 -11.82
C THR A 238 -23.22 42.68 -11.05
N VAL A 239 -22.76 42.33 -9.84
CA VAL A 239 -22.15 43.30 -8.91
C VAL A 239 -20.74 42.93 -8.44
N LEU A 240 -20.21 41.72 -8.66
CA LEU A 240 -18.93 41.29 -8.08
C LEU A 240 -18.10 40.29 -8.92
N ASN A 241 -16.78 40.49 -8.94
CA ASN A 241 -15.74 39.61 -9.53
C ASN A 241 -15.49 38.32 -8.70
N MET A 242 -16.50 37.82 -7.98
CA MET A 242 -16.40 36.59 -7.20
C MET A 242 -16.46 35.37 -8.13
N LEU A 243 -15.51 34.46 -7.97
CA LEU A 243 -15.34 33.30 -8.85
C LEU A 243 -15.11 32.04 -8.02
N ALA A 244 -15.59 30.90 -8.49
CA ALA A 244 -15.25 29.62 -7.88
C ALA A 244 -13.80 29.25 -8.19
N ALA A 245 -13.09 28.66 -7.23
CA ALA A 245 -11.63 28.55 -7.28
C ALA A 245 -11.15 27.09 -7.25
N GLU A 246 -11.26 26.40 -6.10
CA GLU A 246 -10.68 25.07 -5.91
C GLU A 246 -11.74 24.01 -5.59
N ILE A 247 -11.43 22.75 -5.90
CA ILE A 247 -12.26 21.58 -5.59
C ILE A 247 -11.37 20.45 -5.09
N LEU A 248 -11.69 19.89 -3.92
CA LEU A 248 -10.97 18.76 -3.34
C LEU A 248 -11.95 17.72 -2.80
N LEU A 249 -11.63 16.44 -3.00
CA LEU A 249 -12.39 15.33 -2.45
C LEU A 249 -11.40 14.32 -1.84
N PRO A 250 -11.06 14.43 -0.55
CA PRO A 250 -10.16 13.48 0.11
C PRO A 250 -10.81 12.09 0.16
N THR A 251 -10.01 11.04 0.00
CA THR A 251 -10.53 9.67 0.00
C THR A 251 -11.06 9.32 1.40
N PRO A 252 -12.28 8.76 1.52
CA PRO A 252 -12.80 8.29 2.80
C PRO A 252 -11.84 7.35 3.52
N ASN A 253 -11.79 7.48 4.84
CA ASN A 253 -10.91 6.68 5.69
C ASN A 253 -11.55 6.43 7.07
N ALA A 254 -10.88 5.68 7.94
CA ALA A 254 -11.43 5.31 9.24
C ALA A 254 -11.80 6.51 10.13
N THR A 255 -11.05 7.62 10.03
CA THR A 255 -11.32 8.85 10.78
C THR A 255 -12.44 9.68 10.15
N PHE A 256 -12.48 9.70 8.81
CA PHE A 256 -13.44 10.46 8.01
C PHE A 256 -14.13 9.54 6.99
N PRO A 257 -15.08 8.69 7.44
CA PRO A 257 -15.68 7.65 6.58
C PRO A 257 -16.69 8.20 5.59
N THR A 258 -17.26 9.39 5.84
CA THR A 258 -18.17 10.04 4.91
C THR A 258 -17.38 10.84 3.88
N PRO A 259 -17.63 10.65 2.58
CA PRO A 259 -16.99 11.45 1.54
C PRO A 259 -17.59 12.85 1.51
N TYR A 260 -16.73 13.86 1.67
CA TYR A 260 -17.09 15.27 1.52
C TYR A 260 -16.26 15.92 0.43
N LEU A 261 -16.93 16.73 -0.39
CA LEU A 261 -16.34 17.57 -1.42
C LEU A 261 -16.16 18.98 -0.84
N TYR A 262 -14.98 19.57 -0.97
CA TYR A 262 -14.65 20.91 -0.50
C TYR A 262 -14.45 21.81 -1.71
N VAL A 263 -15.25 22.87 -1.81
CA VAL A 263 -15.22 23.83 -2.92
C VAL A 263 -14.97 25.22 -2.39
N SER A 264 -13.97 25.92 -2.90
CA SER A 264 -13.69 27.29 -2.49
C SER A 264 -14.14 28.32 -3.51
N ASN A 265 -14.37 29.55 -3.04
CA ASN A 265 -14.51 30.73 -3.88
C ASN A 265 -13.30 31.66 -3.68
N ARG A 266 -13.16 32.64 -4.56
CA ARG A 266 -12.19 33.74 -4.45
C ARG A 266 -12.86 35.08 -4.74
N ASN A 267 -12.30 36.14 -4.15
CA ASN A 267 -12.84 37.49 -4.21
C ASN A 267 -14.27 37.59 -3.63
N ASP A 268 -14.55 36.82 -2.58
CA ASP A 268 -15.80 36.94 -1.83
C ASP A 268 -15.87 38.34 -1.18
N PRO A 269 -16.98 39.08 -1.35
CA PRO A 269 -17.15 40.41 -0.75
C PRO A 269 -17.16 40.40 0.79
N SER A 270 -17.36 39.23 1.42
CA SER A 270 -17.45 39.10 2.86
C SER A 270 -16.21 39.64 3.58
N PRO A 271 -16.36 40.44 4.65
CA PRO A 271 -15.23 40.89 5.45
C PRO A 271 -14.49 39.73 6.14
N GLU A 272 -15.16 38.58 6.32
CA GLU A 272 -14.60 37.37 6.95
C GLU A 272 -13.74 36.53 6.00
N GLY A 273 -13.55 36.98 4.75
CA GLY A 273 -12.75 36.31 3.74
C GLY A 273 -13.52 35.28 2.92
N ASP A 274 -12.78 34.64 2.01
CA ASP A 274 -13.30 33.70 1.02
C ASP A 274 -13.91 32.45 1.67
N SER A 275 -14.95 31.88 1.05
CA SER A 275 -15.64 30.70 1.56
C SER A 275 -14.99 29.39 1.10
N ILE A 276 -15.07 28.37 1.95
CA ILE A 276 -14.88 26.95 1.61
C ILE A 276 -16.18 26.22 1.97
N SER A 277 -16.93 25.81 0.95
CA SER A 277 -18.19 25.09 1.05
C SER A 277 -17.96 23.59 1.03
N VAL A 278 -18.66 22.86 1.89
CA VAL A 278 -18.52 21.41 2.09
C VAL A 278 -19.80 20.73 1.64
N TYR A 279 -19.71 19.81 0.68
CA TYR A 279 -20.83 19.05 0.15
C TYR A 279 -20.72 17.58 0.54
N SER A 280 -21.83 16.97 0.94
CA SER A 280 -21.93 15.52 1.07
C SER A 280 -22.06 14.91 -0.33
N VAL A 281 -21.27 13.86 -0.57
CA VAL A 281 -21.33 13.05 -1.80
C VAL A 281 -21.48 11.56 -1.47
N ALA A 282 -22.06 11.27 -0.30
CA ALA A 282 -22.28 9.90 0.18
C ALA A 282 -23.29 9.13 -0.68
N ASP A 283 -24.29 9.82 -1.22
CA ASP A 283 -25.22 9.30 -2.22
C ASP A 283 -24.73 9.74 -3.60
N ARG A 284 -24.38 8.80 -4.47
CA ARG A 284 -23.86 9.12 -5.81
C ARG A 284 -24.86 9.83 -6.71
N GLU A 285 -26.16 9.80 -6.37
CA GLU A 285 -27.24 10.45 -7.12
C GLU A 285 -27.62 11.81 -6.52
N LYS A 286 -26.90 12.29 -5.50
CA LYS A 286 -27.17 13.57 -4.85
C LYS A 286 -25.90 14.34 -4.54
N LEU A 287 -25.99 15.65 -4.66
CA LEU A 287 -25.00 16.58 -4.14
C LEU A 287 -25.71 17.48 -3.13
N GLU A 288 -25.21 17.56 -1.90
CA GLU A 288 -25.89 18.29 -0.83
C GLU A 288 -24.92 19.22 -0.11
N LEU A 289 -25.18 20.53 -0.10
CA LEU A 289 -24.38 21.50 0.64
C LEU A 289 -24.61 21.35 2.16
N VAL A 290 -23.56 20.97 2.89
CA VAL A 290 -23.60 20.67 4.33
C VAL A 290 -23.26 21.91 5.14
N THR A 291 -22.11 22.52 4.86
CA THR A 291 -21.52 23.60 5.67
C THR A 291 -20.75 24.56 4.79
N GLU A 292 -20.61 25.80 5.25
CA GLU A 292 -19.76 26.81 4.64
C GLU A 292 -18.81 27.36 5.70
N VAL A 293 -17.51 27.39 5.42
CA VAL A 293 -16.48 27.86 6.33
C VAL A 293 -15.87 29.14 5.78
N ARG A 294 -15.75 30.16 6.62
CA ARG A 294 -15.01 31.39 6.29
C ARG A 294 -13.53 31.16 6.53
N SER A 295 -12.73 31.24 5.46
CA SER A 295 -11.30 30.96 5.51
C SER A 295 -10.50 32.07 6.20
N GLY A 296 -11.02 33.31 6.20
CA GLY A 296 -10.24 34.50 6.53
C GLY A 296 -9.04 34.73 5.61
N LEU A 297 -9.07 34.15 4.40
CA LEU A 297 -8.13 34.39 3.30
C LEU A 297 -8.79 35.33 2.29
N LYS A 298 -7.97 36.04 1.51
CA LYS A 298 -8.41 36.93 0.42
C LYS A 298 -7.76 36.51 -0.88
N HIS A 299 -8.58 36.26 -1.89
CA HIS A 299 -8.18 35.62 -3.15
C HIS A 299 -7.57 34.23 -2.93
N LEU A 300 -8.37 33.30 -2.41
CA LEU A 300 -7.97 31.91 -2.21
C LEU A 300 -7.62 31.27 -3.56
N ARG A 301 -6.35 30.86 -3.71
CA ARG A 301 -5.81 30.38 -5.00
C ARG A 301 -5.37 28.92 -4.99
N GLY A 302 -5.07 28.37 -3.81
CA GLY A 302 -4.64 26.99 -3.67
C GLY A 302 -5.06 26.44 -2.31
N MET A 303 -5.41 25.15 -2.31
CA MET A 303 -5.63 24.38 -1.10
C MET A 303 -5.30 22.90 -1.34
N VAL A 304 -4.81 22.18 -0.34
CA VAL A 304 -4.50 20.74 -0.44
C VAL A 304 -4.61 20.05 0.91
N PHE A 305 -5.20 18.84 0.92
CA PHE A 305 -5.25 18.01 2.12
C PHE A 305 -3.92 17.29 2.37
N GLY A 306 -3.62 17.03 3.64
CA GLY A 306 -2.48 16.24 4.05
C GLY A 306 -2.46 15.92 5.54
N GLY A 307 -1.31 15.45 6.00
CA GLY A 307 -1.17 14.85 7.33
C GLY A 307 -1.83 13.46 7.43
N PRO A 308 -1.88 12.86 8.62
CA PRO A 308 -2.42 11.53 8.83
C PRO A 308 -3.90 11.51 8.47
N TYR A 309 -4.29 10.64 7.53
CA TYR A 309 -5.66 10.45 7.09
C TYR A 309 -6.30 11.71 6.47
N ASP A 310 -5.52 12.57 5.82
CA ASP A 310 -5.99 13.83 5.23
C ASP A 310 -6.72 14.71 6.25
N LYS A 311 -6.24 14.69 7.49
CA LYS A 311 -6.85 15.40 8.62
C LYS A 311 -6.72 16.91 8.51
N PHE A 312 -5.68 17.40 7.83
CA PHE A 312 -5.39 18.83 7.74
C PHE A 312 -5.54 19.32 6.30
N LEU A 313 -6.07 20.53 6.15
CA LEU A 313 -6.14 21.26 4.88
C LEU A 313 -5.24 22.47 5.01
N VAL A 314 -4.28 22.64 4.11
CA VAL A 314 -3.57 23.93 3.97
C VAL A 314 -4.19 24.73 2.84
N ALA A 315 -4.33 26.04 3.01
CA ALA A 315 -4.82 26.96 1.99
C ALA A 315 -4.13 28.33 2.07
N GLY A 316 -4.10 29.05 0.94
CA GLY A 316 -3.43 30.35 0.82
C GLY A 316 -4.29 31.41 0.13
N GLY A 317 -4.16 32.66 0.58
CA GLY A 317 -4.80 33.83 0.00
C GLY A 317 -3.79 34.79 -0.62
N VAL A 318 -3.86 34.99 -1.94
CA VAL A 318 -2.89 35.79 -2.71
C VAL A 318 -2.92 37.27 -2.31
N HIS A 319 -4.10 37.81 -1.99
CA HIS A 319 -4.29 39.22 -1.65
C HIS A 319 -4.38 39.47 -0.13
N GLY A 320 -4.28 38.43 0.70
CA GLY A 320 -4.30 38.57 2.14
C GLY A 320 -4.64 37.31 2.92
N GLY A 321 -4.29 37.32 4.20
CA GLY A 321 -4.52 36.20 5.13
C GLY A 321 -3.39 35.16 5.17
N GLY A 322 -2.42 35.23 4.24
CA GLY A 322 -1.22 34.39 4.22
C GLY A 322 -1.55 32.91 3.96
N VAL A 323 -0.91 32.02 4.71
CA VAL A 323 -1.15 30.57 4.69
C VAL A 323 -1.83 30.15 5.98
N LYS A 324 -2.87 29.32 5.87
CA LYS A 324 -3.58 28.75 7.02
C LYS A 324 -3.68 27.24 6.92
N VAL A 325 -3.55 26.57 8.06
CA VAL A 325 -3.84 25.15 8.22
C VAL A 325 -5.14 24.99 9.00
N PHE A 326 -6.05 24.21 8.43
CA PHE A 326 -7.34 23.86 9.00
C PHE A 326 -7.33 22.39 9.41
N GLU A 327 -7.93 22.07 10.55
CA GLU A 327 -8.26 20.71 10.96
C GLU A 327 -9.67 20.37 10.50
N ARG A 328 -9.85 19.18 9.90
CA ARG A 328 -11.17 18.61 9.65
C ARG A 328 -11.82 18.21 10.97
N VAL A 329 -12.98 18.80 11.25
CA VAL A 329 -13.75 18.56 12.47
C VAL A 329 -15.14 18.01 12.12
N ASP A 330 -15.87 17.52 13.13
CA ASP A 330 -17.24 17.01 12.98
C ASP A 330 -17.38 15.92 11.92
N GLY A 331 -16.47 14.94 11.94
CA GLY A 331 -16.42 13.85 10.96
C GLY A 331 -16.08 14.32 9.54
N GLY A 332 -15.52 15.53 9.38
CA GLY A 332 -15.16 16.13 8.11
C GLY A 332 -16.15 17.19 7.62
N LYS A 333 -17.30 17.37 8.28
CA LYS A 333 -18.29 18.38 7.89
C LYS A 333 -17.81 19.82 8.08
N GLY A 334 -16.86 20.03 9.00
CA GLY A 334 -16.34 21.35 9.33
C GLY A 334 -14.83 21.46 9.13
N LEU A 335 -14.34 22.70 9.11
CA LEU A 335 -12.93 23.05 9.11
C LEU A 335 -12.68 24.06 10.21
N LYS A 336 -11.63 23.85 11.02
CA LYS A 336 -11.21 24.74 12.09
C LYS A 336 -9.79 25.22 11.82
N VAL A 337 -9.55 26.53 11.73
CA VAL A 337 -8.19 27.07 11.65
C VAL A 337 -7.42 26.69 12.92
N ILE A 338 -6.26 26.07 12.76
CA ILE A 338 -5.40 25.66 13.87
C ILE A 338 -4.01 26.30 13.82
N ALA A 339 -3.53 26.71 12.64
CA ALA A 339 -2.28 27.45 12.52
C ALA A 339 -2.34 28.42 11.33
N SER A 340 -1.54 29.49 11.39
CA SER A 340 -1.44 30.47 10.32
C SER A 340 -0.09 31.16 10.34
N ILE A 341 0.38 31.57 9.16
CA ILE A 341 1.55 32.43 9.00
C ILE A 341 1.29 33.45 7.91
N PHE A 342 1.82 34.66 8.07
CA PHE A 342 1.87 35.60 6.95
C PHE A 342 2.92 35.11 5.95
N LEU A 343 2.51 34.96 4.70
CA LEU A 343 3.38 34.67 3.57
C LEU A 343 2.85 35.47 2.39
N GLU A 344 3.73 36.05 1.60
CA GLU A 344 3.35 36.88 0.47
C GLU A 344 2.84 36.01 -0.70
N ALA A 345 1.66 36.36 -1.20
CA ALA A 345 1.05 35.83 -2.42
C ALA A 345 1.12 34.28 -2.60
N PRO A 346 0.75 33.44 -1.62
CA PRO A 346 0.82 31.98 -1.76
C PRO A 346 -0.19 31.43 -2.77
N THR A 347 0.26 30.50 -3.63
CA THR A 347 -0.50 30.04 -4.81
C THR A 347 -0.71 28.53 -4.85
N GLY A 348 0.30 27.74 -4.49
CA GLY A 348 0.29 26.27 -4.57
C GLY A 348 0.93 25.62 -3.34
N PHE A 349 0.57 24.38 -3.06
CA PHE A 349 0.95 23.69 -1.83
C PHE A 349 1.32 22.22 -2.06
N LEU A 350 2.31 21.72 -1.32
CA LEU A 350 2.69 20.31 -1.34
C LEU A 350 3.11 19.83 0.05
N TRP A 351 2.49 18.77 0.56
CA TRP A 351 2.83 18.18 1.86
C TRP A 351 4.04 17.25 1.75
N ALA A 352 5.12 17.57 2.45
CA ALA A 352 6.33 16.76 2.58
C ALA A 352 6.46 16.18 3.99
N SER A 353 6.97 14.96 4.11
CA SER A 353 7.29 14.32 5.39
C SER A 353 8.60 14.87 5.93
N SER A 354 8.83 14.65 7.23
CA SER A 354 10.10 14.98 7.89
C SER A 354 11.32 14.29 7.26
N THR A 355 11.11 13.27 6.40
CA THR A 355 12.15 12.58 5.64
C THR A 355 12.20 12.99 4.15
N GLY A 356 11.47 14.03 3.73
CA GLY A 356 11.44 14.50 2.34
C GLY A 356 10.50 13.71 1.40
N ALA A 357 9.79 12.69 1.88
CA ALA A 357 8.80 11.95 1.08
C ALA A 357 7.38 12.53 1.23
N PRO A 358 6.48 12.52 0.24
CA PRO A 358 5.13 13.04 0.35
C PRO A 358 4.38 12.53 1.60
N ILE A 359 3.64 13.43 2.27
CA ILE A 359 2.51 13.03 3.14
C ILE A 359 1.22 13.22 2.35
N THR A 360 1.16 12.56 1.21
CA THR A 360 -0.11 12.20 0.60
C THR A 360 -0.15 10.67 0.54
N PRO A 361 -1.33 10.02 0.50
CA PRO A 361 -1.42 8.56 0.41
C PRO A 361 -0.93 8.04 -0.96
N GLN A 362 0.32 8.30 -1.37
CA GLN A 362 0.91 7.75 -2.60
C GLN A 362 1.47 6.38 -2.28
N GLY A 363 0.65 5.38 -2.60
CA GLY A 363 1.02 4.03 -2.99
C GLY A 363 1.97 3.27 -2.07
N LEU A 364 1.45 2.30 -1.32
CA LEU A 364 2.25 1.18 -0.85
C LEU A 364 3.05 0.55 -2.03
N PRO A 365 4.19 -0.13 -1.80
CA PRO A 365 5.13 -0.54 -2.86
C PRO A 365 4.55 -1.34 -4.05
N LEU A 366 3.43 -2.03 -3.85
CA LEU A 366 2.71 -2.82 -4.86
C LEU A 366 1.39 -2.19 -5.28
N SER A 367 1.21 -0.89 -5.04
CA SER A 367 0.01 -0.17 -5.49
C SER A 367 -0.05 -0.14 -7.02
N GLY A 368 -1.24 -0.40 -7.55
CA GLY A 368 -1.46 -0.56 -8.98
C GLY A 368 -1.13 -1.97 -9.52
N ILE A 369 -0.64 -2.88 -8.67
CA ILE A 369 -0.48 -4.30 -9.03
C ILE A 369 -1.76 -5.07 -8.70
N ARG A 370 -2.31 -5.78 -9.69
CA ARG A 370 -3.47 -6.67 -9.52
C ARG A 370 -3.05 -8.13 -9.48
N VAL A 371 -3.47 -8.84 -8.44
CA VAL A 371 -3.19 -10.26 -8.20
C VAL A 371 -4.50 -11.06 -8.25
N LEU A 372 -4.61 -12.00 -9.17
CA LEU A 372 -5.67 -13.00 -9.18
C LEU A 372 -5.23 -14.24 -8.43
N GLU A 373 -5.79 -14.46 -7.24
CA GLU A 373 -5.44 -15.58 -6.37
C GLU A 373 -6.46 -16.73 -6.53
N LEU A 374 -6.02 -17.81 -7.18
CA LEU A 374 -6.77 -19.04 -7.37
C LEU A 374 -6.46 -20.08 -6.29
N GLY A 375 -5.35 -19.89 -5.55
CA GLY A 375 -4.88 -20.85 -4.56
C GLY A 375 -5.83 -21.01 -3.37
N GLN A 376 -5.77 -22.16 -2.70
CA GLN A 376 -6.58 -22.49 -1.53
C GLN A 376 -5.71 -22.77 -0.30
N LEU A 377 -6.31 -22.72 0.88
CA LEU A 377 -5.67 -22.99 2.18
C LEU A 377 -4.58 -21.96 2.53
N ILE A 378 -3.30 -22.36 2.52
CA ILE A 378 -2.22 -21.57 3.13
C ILE A 378 -1.19 -21.08 2.10
N ALA A 379 -0.51 -21.93 1.33
CA ALA A 379 0.70 -21.48 0.62
C ALA A 379 0.47 -20.36 -0.41
N GLY A 380 -0.47 -20.56 -1.35
CA GLY A 380 -0.89 -19.51 -2.28
C GLY A 380 -1.55 -18.33 -1.57
N PRO A 381 -2.52 -18.56 -0.66
CA PRO A 381 -3.14 -17.48 0.09
C PRO A 381 -2.22 -16.64 0.98
N PHE A 382 -1.16 -17.21 1.53
CA PHE A 382 -0.17 -16.48 2.31
C PHE A 382 0.67 -15.57 1.41
N CYS A 383 1.00 -16.02 0.19
CA CYS A 383 1.62 -15.17 -0.82
C CYS A 383 0.74 -13.95 -1.14
N GLY A 384 -0.52 -14.16 -1.52
CA GLY A 384 -1.42 -13.06 -1.85
C GLY A 384 -1.68 -12.13 -0.66
N GLN A 385 -1.76 -12.67 0.57
CA GLN A 385 -1.84 -11.85 1.78
C GLN A 385 -0.66 -10.88 1.89
N LEU A 386 0.58 -11.37 1.78
CA LEU A 386 1.78 -10.55 1.87
C LEU A 386 1.77 -9.44 0.82
N LEU A 387 1.45 -9.78 -0.44
CA LEU A 387 1.36 -8.80 -1.53
C LEU A 387 0.28 -7.73 -1.24
N GLY A 388 -0.88 -8.14 -0.73
CA GLY A 388 -2.00 -7.24 -0.41
C GLY A 388 -1.69 -6.24 0.71
N HIS A 389 -0.88 -6.65 1.70
CA HIS A 389 -0.38 -5.75 2.76
C HIS A 389 0.51 -4.63 2.23
N PHE A 390 1.25 -4.89 1.15
CA PHE A 390 2.12 -3.91 0.51
C PHE A 390 1.46 -3.22 -0.70
N GLY A 391 0.13 -3.29 -0.84
CA GLY A 391 -0.62 -2.44 -1.78
C GLY A 391 -1.26 -3.14 -2.95
N ALA A 392 -0.97 -4.42 -3.18
CA ALA A 392 -1.58 -5.14 -4.29
C ALA A 392 -3.10 -5.26 -4.10
N GLU A 393 -3.84 -5.16 -5.20
CA GLU A 393 -5.25 -5.53 -5.26
C GLU A 393 -5.34 -7.03 -5.46
N VAL A 394 -5.71 -7.76 -4.41
CA VAL A 394 -5.80 -9.23 -4.46
C VAL A 394 -7.25 -9.64 -4.63
N ILE A 395 -7.57 -10.28 -5.76
CA ILE A 395 -8.88 -10.87 -6.05
C ILE A 395 -8.76 -12.37 -5.81
N LYS A 396 -9.30 -12.83 -4.68
CA LYS A 396 -9.41 -14.25 -4.33
C LYS A 396 -10.60 -14.85 -5.05
N VAL A 397 -10.35 -15.87 -5.86
CA VAL A 397 -11.39 -16.74 -6.42
C VAL A 397 -11.65 -17.90 -5.46
N GLU A 398 -12.91 -18.13 -5.14
CA GLU A 398 -13.34 -19.19 -4.22
C GLU A 398 -14.50 -20.02 -4.83
N PRO A 399 -14.65 -21.29 -4.46
CA PRO A 399 -15.83 -22.06 -4.87
C PRO A 399 -17.12 -21.43 -4.33
N PRO A 400 -18.21 -21.35 -5.13
CA PRO A 400 -19.50 -20.88 -4.65
C PRO A 400 -20.00 -21.67 -3.44
N HIS A 401 -20.70 -20.98 -2.54
CA HIS A 401 -21.34 -21.51 -1.32
C HIS A 401 -20.42 -22.01 -0.21
N VAL A 402 -19.30 -22.68 -0.55
CA VAL A 402 -18.41 -23.30 0.45
C VAL A 402 -17.14 -22.48 0.71
N GLY A 403 -16.68 -21.72 -0.28
CA GLY A 403 -15.47 -20.91 -0.16
C GLY A 403 -14.18 -21.71 0.01
N ASP A 404 -13.13 -21.04 0.48
CA ASP A 404 -11.91 -21.71 0.92
C ASP A 404 -12.17 -22.60 2.15
N PRO A 405 -11.70 -23.86 2.20
CA PRO A 405 -11.91 -24.73 3.38
C PRO A 405 -11.39 -24.13 4.70
N LEU A 406 -10.37 -23.27 4.65
CA LEU A 406 -9.83 -22.60 5.82
C LEU A 406 -10.87 -21.72 6.54
N ARG A 407 -11.95 -21.30 5.86
CA ARG A 407 -13.05 -20.54 6.45
C ARG A 407 -13.72 -21.25 7.62
N VAL A 408 -13.67 -22.58 7.70
CA VAL A 408 -14.36 -23.37 8.73
C VAL A 408 -13.44 -24.31 9.51
N TRP A 409 -12.12 -24.12 9.42
CA TRP A 409 -11.15 -24.98 10.12
C TRP A 409 -10.82 -24.47 11.53
N ARG A 410 -10.62 -25.42 12.45
CA ARG A 410 -10.33 -25.18 13.88
C ARG A 410 -11.48 -24.50 14.61
N GLU A 411 -11.19 -23.41 15.32
CA GLU A 411 -12.17 -22.63 16.06
C GLU A 411 -12.95 -21.74 15.09
N LEU A 412 -14.25 -21.59 15.35
CA LEU A 412 -15.12 -20.69 14.60
C LEU A 412 -15.39 -19.45 15.44
N ASP A 413 -15.39 -18.29 14.80
CA ASP A 413 -15.81 -17.04 15.42
C ASP A 413 -17.35 -16.93 15.43
N VAL A 414 -17.89 -15.84 15.97
CA VAL A 414 -19.34 -15.62 16.16
C VAL A 414 -20.15 -15.64 14.86
N ASP A 415 -19.51 -15.42 13.71
CA ASP A 415 -20.12 -15.46 12.38
C ASP A 415 -19.92 -16.80 11.65
N GLY A 416 -19.35 -17.80 12.33
CA GLY A 416 -19.04 -19.10 11.73
C GLY A 416 -17.81 -19.09 10.82
N VAL A 417 -17.03 -18.01 10.80
CA VAL A 417 -15.76 -17.92 10.05
C VAL A 417 -14.58 -18.10 10.99
N SER A 418 -13.63 -18.95 10.61
CA SER A 418 -12.43 -19.23 11.38
C SER A 418 -11.55 -17.98 11.53
N PRO A 419 -11.06 -17.66 12.75
CA PRO A 419 -10.01 -16.66 12.93
C PRO A 419 -8.74 -16.95 12.13
N TRP A 420 -8.50 -18.21 11.77
CA TRP A 420 -7.37 -18.57 10.90
C TRP A 420 -7.58 -18.04 9.47
N TRP A 421 -8.78 -18.15 8.93
CA TRP A 421 -9.14 -17.48 7.68
C TRP A 421 -9.07 -15.96 7.83
N ARG A 422 -9.56 -15.38 8.94
CA ARG A 422 -9.46 -13.94 9.20
C ARG A 422 -8.02 -13.44 9.20
N SER A 423 -7.07 -14.27 9.64
CA SER A 423 -5.64 -13.98 9.53
C SER A 423 -5.15 -14.03 8.09
N ILE A 424 -5.45 -15.07 7.31
CA ILE A 424 -4.90 -15.29 5.96
C ILE A 424 -5.63 -14.51 4.85
N GLY A 425 -6.92 -14.23 5.04
CA GLY A 425 -7.79 -13.57 4.07
C GLY A 425 -7.65 -12.04 4.04
N ARG A 426 -6.80 -11.45 4.89
CA ARG A 426 -6.63 -10.00 5.02
C ARG A 426 -6.33 -9.33 3.68
N ASN A 427 -6.91 -8.15 3.47
CA ASN A 427 -6.68 -7.27 2.31
C ASN A 427 -7.13 -7.81 0.95
N LYS A 428 -7.85 -8.93 0.90
CA LYS A 428 -8.33 -9.54 -0.34
C LYS A 428 -9.78 -9.16 -0.64
N LYS A 429 -10.11 -9.00 -1.91
CA LYS A 429 -11.48 -9.10 -2.41
C LYS A 429 -11.84 -10.58 -2.59
N SER A 430 -13.06 -10.98 -2.27
CA SER A 430 -13.55 -12.35 -2.45
C SER A 430 -14.62 -12.39 -3.53
N VAL A 431 -14.37 -13.21 -4.55
CA VAL A 431 -15.33 -13.55 -5.60
C VAL A 431 -15.50 -15.06 -5.65
N THR A 432 -16.71 -15.49 -5.98
CA THR A 432 -17.05 -16.92 -6.08
C THR A 432 -17.20 -17.34 -7.53
N ILE A 433 -16.43 -18.33 -7.97
CA ILE A 433 -16.48 -18.87 -9.33
C ILE A 433 -16.26 -20.39 -9.28
N ASP A 434 -17.17 -21.16 -9.88
CA ASP A 434 -17.02 -22.61 -10.03
C ASP A 434 -16.13 -22.94 -11.23
N LEU A 435 -14.84 -23.16 -10.97
CA LEU A 435 -13.84 -23.56 -11.97
C LEU A 435 -14.09 -24.95 -12.60
N ARG A 436 -15.05 -25.73 -12.10
CA ARG A 436 -15.46 -27.00 -12.74
C ARG A 436 -16.31 -26.76 -13.98
N LYS A 437 -16.91 -25.58 -14.09
CA LYS A 437 -17.77 -25.19 -15.23
C LYS A 437 -16.98 -24.38 -16.23
N GLU A 438 -17.25 -24.60 -17.51
CA GLU A 438 -16.56 -23.92 -18.60
C GLU A 438 -16.73 -22.40 -18.56
N GLU A 439 -17.96 -21.93 -18.33
CA GLU A 439 -18.23 -20.50 -18.16
C GLU A 439 -17.49 -19.89 -16.96
N GLY A 440 -17.32 -20.65 -15.87
CA GLY A 440 -16.52 -20.22 -14.72
C GLY A 440 -15.05 -20.06 -15.07
N ARG A 441 -14.48 -20.98 -15.86
CA ARG A 441 -13.10 -20.86 -16.36
C ARG A 441 -12.96 -19.66 -17.29
N GLU A 442 -13.96 -19.36 -18.12
CA GLU A 442 -13.93 -18.17 -18.99
C GLU A 442 -13.95 -16.86 -18.19
N LEU A 443 -14.71 -16.78 -17.09
CA LEU A 443 -14.66 -15.63 -16.18
C LEU A 443 -13.25 -15.45 -15.58
N VAL A 444 -12.63 -16.55 -15.15
CA VAL A 444 -11.26 -16.51 -14.61
C VAL A 444 -10.23 -16.12 -15.68
N LYS A 445 -10.38 -16.62 -16.91
CA LYS A 445 -9.55 -16.21 -18.04
C LYS A 445 -9.62 -14.69 -18.25
N ARG A 446 -10.83 -14.12 -18.29
CA ARG A 446 -11.04 -12.67 -18.45
C ARG A 446 -10.42 -11.87 -17.32
N LEU A 447 -10.52 -12.34 -16.07
CA LEU A 447 -9.87 -11.71 -14.92
C LEU A 447 -8.34 -11.79 -15.00
N ALA A 448 -7.80 -12.94 -15.39
CA ALA A 448 -6.36 -13.16 -15.49
C ALA A 448 -5.71 -12.27 -16.55
N ILE A 449 -6.37 -12.09 -17.69
CA ILE A 449 -5.92 -11.18 -18.76
C ILE A 449 -5.80 -9.73 -18.26
N LYS A 450 -6.68 -9.31 -17.33
CA LYS A 450 -6.69 -7.98 -16.72
C LYS A 450 -5.81 -7.86 -15.47
N SER A 451 -5.05 -8.91 -15.11
CA SER A 451 -4.22 -8.95 -13.89
C SER A 451 -2.73 -8.88 -14.22
N ASP A 452 -1.91 -8.54 -13.23
CA ASP A 452 -0.45 -8.57 -13.33
C ASP A 452 0.12 -9.93 -12.94
N VAL A 453 -0.54 -10.58 -11.96
CA VAL A 453 -0.08 -11.83 -11.37
C VAL A 453 -1.25 -12.79 -11.24
N VAL A 454 -1.07 -14.05 -11.62
CA VAL A 454 -1.90 -15.17 -11.19
C VAL A 454 -1.14 -15.95 -10.12
N VAL A 455 -1.74 -16.10 -8.94
CA VAL A 455 -1.21 -16.94 -7.85
C VAL A 455 -2.06 -18.20 -7.74
N GLU A 456 -1.42 -19.37 -7.80
CA GLU A 456 -2.10 -20.67 -7.74
C GLU A 456 -1.29 -21.67 -6.92
N ASN A 457 -1.97 -22.65 -6.32
CA ASN A 457 -1.32 -23.76 -5.63
C ASN A 457 -1.99 -25.11 -5.88
N PHE A 458 -2.43 -25.32 -7.11
CA PHE A 458 -2.99 -26.59 -7.54
C PHE A 458 -1.88 -27.61 -7.84
N LYS A 459 -2.29 -28.87 -7.95
CA LYS A 459 -1.42 -29.92 -8.47
C LYS A 459 -0.96 -29.55 -9.89
N PRO A 460 0.34 -29.66 -10.23
CA PRO A 460 0.85 -29.38 -11.57
C PRO A 460 0.02 -30.05 -12.68
N GLY A 461 -0.23 -29.31 -13.76
CA GLY A 461 -1.10 -29.74 -14.87
C GLY A 461 -2.59 -29.41 -14.70
N THR A 462 -3.04 -28.91 -13.54
CA THR A 462 -4.46 -28.59 -13.32
C THR A 462 -4.91 -27.36 -14.11
N LEU A 463 -4.12 -26.28 -14.10
CA LEU A 463 -4.43 -25.08 -14.89
C LEU A 463 -4.41 -25.35 -16.38
N GLU A 464 -3.47 -26.16 -16.84
CA GLU A 464 -3.36 -26.55 -18.24
C GLU A 464 -4.60 -27.35 -18.70
N LYS A 465 -5.10 -28.27 -17.87
CA LYS A 465 -6.38 -28.98 -18.12
C LYS A 465 -7.60 -28.05 -18.17
N TRP A 466 -7.49 -26.87 -17.57
CA TRP A 466 -8.52 -25.83 -17.60
C TRP A 466 -8.28 -24.77 -18.66
N SER A 467 -7.22 -24.89 -19.47
CA SER A 467 -6.82 -23.89 -20.46
C SER A 467 -6.59 -22.50 -19.85
N LEU A 468 -6.03 -22.49 -18.65
CA LEU A 468 -5.70 -21.30 -17.87
C LEU A 468 -4.19 -21.23 -17.56
N GLY A 469 -3.38 -22.08 -18.21
CA GLY A 469 -1.94 -22.13 -17.98
C GLY A 469 -1.18 -21.00 -18.68
N PRO A 470 0.14 -20.90 -18.46
CA PRO A 470 0.99 -19.91 -19.12
C PRO A 470 0.87 -19.92 -20.64
N ALA A 471 0.83 -21.10 -21.27
CA ALA A 471 0.70 -21.25 -22.71
C ALA A 471 -0.64 -20.73 -23.26
N ASP A 472 -1.71 -20.78 -22.45
CA ASP A 472 -3.05 -20.35 -22.83
C ASP A 472 -3.26 -18.84 -22.65
N LEU A 473 -2.64 -18.24 -21.63
CA LEU A 473 -2.90 -16.84 -21.26
C LEU A 473 -1.83 -15.86 -21.73
N HIS A 474 -0.56 -16.26 -21.88
CA HIS A 474 0.48 -15.36 -22.42
C HIS A 474 0.18 -14.80 -23.82
N PRO A 475 -0.49 -15.53 -24.75
CA PRO A 475 -0.91 -14.94 -26.02
C PRO A 475 -1.87 -13.75 -25.86
N HIS A 476 -2.60 -13.67 -24.75
CA HIS A 476 -3.55 -12.59 -24.45
C HIS A 476 -2.95 -11.52 -23.52
N ASN A 477 -2.04 -11.91 -22.63
CA ASN A 477 -1.28 -11.00 -21.77
C ASN A 477 0.17 -11.49 -21.62
N PRO A 478 1.10 -11.03 -22.49
CA PRO A 478 2.51 -11.42 -22.45
C PRO A 478 3.27 -10.93 -21.21
N SER A 479 2.68 -10.01 -20.44
CA SER A 479 3.25 -9.40 -19.23
C SER A 479 2.77 -10.08 -17.94
N LEU A 480 1.91 -11.10 -18.05
CA LEU A 480 1.35 -11.82 -16.92
C LEU A 480 2.42 -12.64 -16.21
N ILE A 481 2.46 -12.54 -14.88
CA ILE A 481 3.33 -13.36 -14.05
C ILE A 481 2.52 -14.51 -13.46
N PHE A 482 2.99 -15.74 -13.63
CA PHE A 482 2.41 -16.91 -12.98
C PHE A 482 3.23 -17.26 -11.75
N THR A 483 2.65 -17.16 -10.57
CA THR A 483 3.26 -17.64 -9.33
C THR A 483 2.59 -18.94 -8.91
N ARG A 484 3.34 -20.03 -9.00
CA ARG A 484 2.82 -21.40 -8.89
C ARG A 484 3.46 -22.10 -7.71
N VAL A 485 2.66 -22.49 -6.73
CA VAL A 485 3.13 -23.18 -5.52
C VAL A 485 2.68 -24.63 -5.51
N SER A 486 3.59 -25.59 -5.55
CA SER A 486 3.26 -27.02 -5.59
C SER A 486 4.00 -27.81 -4.52
N GLY A 487 3.69 -29.10 -4.37
CA GLY A 487 4.42 -29.96 -3.42
C GLY A 487 5.89 -30.13 -3.79
N TYR A 488 6.16 -30.41 -5.08
CA TYR A 488 7.46 -30.91 -5.57
C TYR A 488 7.97 -30.20 -6.83
N GLY A 489 7.35 -29.08 -7.23
CA GLY A 489 7.72 -28.29 -8.41
C GLY A 489 6.86 -28.60 -9.62
N GLN A 490 6.88 -27.71 -10.63
CA GLN A 490 6.18 -27.95 -11.90
C GLN A 490 6.89 -29.00 -12.77
N THR A 491 8.13 -29.37 -12.43
CA THR A 491 8.96 -30.33 -13.18
C THR A 491 9.54 -31.42 -12.29
N GLY A 492 10.23 -32.39 -12.89
CA GLY A 492 10.84 -33.51 -12.18
C GLY A 492 9.87 -34.69 -11.93
N PRO A 493 10.40 -35.83 -11.46
CA PRO A 493 9.66 -37.09 -11.38
C PRO A 493 8.53 -37.08 -10.35
N TRP A 494 8.57 -36.15 -9.39
CA TRP A 494 7.58 -36.05 -8.31
C TRP A 494 6.56 -34.93 -8.51
N SER A 495 6.68 -34.12 -9.57
CA SER A 495 5.75 -33.03 -9.91
C SER A 495 4.28 -33.45 -9.91
N SER A 496 3.98 -34.66 -10.38
CA SER A 496 2.61 -35.20 -10.43
C SER A 496 2.11 -35.79 -9.12
N ARG A 497 2.85 -35.72 -8.02
CA ARG A 497 2.40 -36.21 -6.70
C ARG A 497 1.54 -35.15 -6.00
N PRO A 498 0.50 -35.54 -5.25
CA PRO A 498 -0.16 -34.62 -4.32
C PRO A 498 0.82 -34.22 -3.21
N GLY A 499 0.83 -32.95 -2.81
CA GLY A 499 1.73 -32.45 -1.78
C GLY A 499 1.03 -31.48 -0.84
N TYR A 500 0.87 -31.89 0.41
CA TYR A 500 0.60 -30.98 1.53
C TYR A 500 1.90 -30.71 2.26
N ALA A 501 1.99 -29.56 2.95
CA ALA A 501 3.15 -29.21 3.76
C ALA A 501 3.63 -30.35 4.64
N SER A 502 2.72 -31.11 5.26
CA SER A 502 3.09 -32.21 6.15
C SER A 502 3.89 -33.33 5.49
N VAL A 503 3.56 -33.65 4.23
CA VAL A 503 4.26 -34.70 3.47
C VAL A 503 5.57 -34.16 2.93
N CYS A 504 5.54 -32.94 2.37
CA CYS A 504 6.74 -32.29 1.85
C CYS A 504 7.80 -32.01 2.93
N GLU A 505 7.39 -31.63 4.14
CA GLU A 505 8.28 -31.50 5.32
C GLU A 505 8.90 -32.85 5.74
N ALA A 506 8.18 -33.95 5.54
CA ALA A 506 8.70 -35.28 5.83
C ALA A 506 9.74 -35.70 4.77
N GLU A 507 9.38 -35.58 3.50
CA GLU A 507 10.25 -35.99 2.39
C GLU A 507 11.44 -35.07 2.18
N SER A 508 11.35 -33.78 2.56
CA SER A 508 12.52 -32.88 2.57
C SER A 508 13.56 -33.28 3.61
N GLY A 509 13.22 -34.12 4.58
CA GLY A 509 14.07 -34.49 5.71
C GLY A 509 13.93 -33.52 6.90
N PHE A 510 13.14 -32.45 6.79
CA PHE A 510 12.94 -31.49 7.88
C PHE A 510 12.37 -32.17 9.13
N ARG A 511 11.42 -33.09 9.00
CA ARG A 511 10.89 -33.79 10.18
C ARG A 511 11.89 -34.74 10.81
N TYR A 512 12.81 -35.33 10.03
CA TYR A 512 13.78 -36.31 10.55
C TYR A 512 14.72 -35.71 11.60
N ILE A 513 15.06 -34.42 11.45
CA ILE A 513 15.93 -33.71 12.39
C ILE A 513 15.20 -33.16 13.63
N ASN A 514 13.89 -33.39 13.77
CA ASN A 514 13.08 -32.84 14.85
C ASN A 514 12.57 -33.94 15.80
N GLY A 515 12.79 -33.74 17.11
CA GLY A 515 12.34 -34.65 18.17
C GLY A 515 13.47 -35.06 19.11
N MET A 516 13.21 -36.07 19.94
CA MET A 516 14.21 -36.61 20.85
C MET A 516 15.07 -37.67 20.15
N PRO A 517 16.41 -37.64 20.32
CA PRO A 517 17.26 -38.71 19.84
C PRO A 517 17.04 -39.99 20.64
N ASP A 518 17.10 -41.12 19.94
CA ASP A 518 17.25 -42.42 20.56
C ASP A 518 18.62 -42.48 21.28
N PRO A 519 18.67 -42.84 22.57
CA PRO A 519 19.92 -42.80 23.34
C PRO A 519 21.02 -43.74 22.82
N GLN A 520 20.67 -44.79 22.06
CA GLN A 520 21.62 -45.78 21.55
C GLN A 520 22.11 -45.43 20.14
N THR A 521 21.20 -45.01 19.28
CA THR A 521 21.45 -44.82 17.84
C THR A 521 21.64 -43.37 17.43
N GLY A 522 21.18 -42.41 18.25
CA GLY A 522 21.13 -40.99 17.89
C GLY A 522 20.13 -40.65 16.77
N ALA A 523 19.37 -41.65 16.29
CA ALA A 523 18.31 -41.48 15.32
C ALA A 523 16.99 -41.10 16.02
N LEU A 524 15.86 -41.20 15.34
CA LEU A 524 14.54 -40.92 15.92
C LEU A 524 14.19 -41.93 17.02
N SER A 525 13.91 -41.42 18.23
CA SER A 525 13.38 -42.24 19.35
C SER A 525 11.91 -42.66 19.17
N GLY A 526 11.20 -42.07 18.20
CA GLY A 526 9.78 -42.31 17.95
C GLY A 526 9.28 -41.53 16.73
N PRO A 527 7.95 -41.35 16.58
CA PRO A 527 7.39 -40.53 15.51
C PRO A 527 8.02 -39.13 15.45
N PRO A 528 8.42 -38.64 14.27
CA PRO A 528 8.99 -37.30 14.13
C PRO A 528 8.09 -36.19 14.69
N VAL A 529 8.70 -35.19 15.34
CA VAL A 529 7.97 -34.03 15.86
C VAL A 529 7.82 -32.97 14.77
N ARG A 530 6.68 -32.26 14.77
CA ARG A 530 6.44 -31.11 13.88
C ARG A 530 6.04 -29.87 14.66
N PRO A 531 6.29 -28.66 14.13
CA PRO A 531 5.61 -27.45 14.57
C PRO A 531 4.09 -27.57 14.42
N ASN A 532 3.34 -27.05 15.40
CA ASN A 532 1.86 -27.04 15.38
C ASN A 532 1.27 -25.87 14.56
N ILE A 533 1.86 -25.64 13.38
CA ILE A 533 1.47 -24.65 12.37
C ILE A 533 1.76 -25.23 10.97
N SER A 534 1.21 -24.62 9.91
CA SER A 534 1.55 -25.01 8.53
C SER A 534 2.86 -24.33 8.07
N LEU A 535 3.98 -24.77 8.64
CA LEU A 535 5.29 -24.16 8.39
C LEU A 535 5.68 -24.28 6.92
N GLY A 536 5.64 -25.48 6.34
CA GLY A 536 6.01 -25.68 4.94
C GLY A 536 5.22 -24.81 3.96
N ASP A 537 3.90 -24.70 4.17
CA ASP A 537 3.06 -23.82 3.34
C ASP A 537 3.43 -22.35 3.51
N SER A 538 3.69 -21.90 4.74
CA SER A 538 4.01 -20.49 5.01
C SER A 538 5.37 -20.09 4.44
N VAL A 539 6.37 -20.98 4.57
CA VAL A 539 7.70 -20.77 3.97
C VAL A 539 7.63 -20.78 2.45
N ALA A 540 6.86 -21.70 1.85
CA ALA A 540 6.65 -21.71 0.40
C ALA A 540 5.89 -20.46 -0.06
N GLY A 541 4.87 -20.01 0.67
CA GLY A 541 4.15 -18.77 0.39
C GLY A 541 5.05 -17.52 0.48
N LEU A 542 5.99 -17.49 1.42
CA LEU A 542 7.00 -16.44 1.52
C LEU A 542 7.95 -16.44 0.33
N HIS A 543 8.48 -17.60 -0.07
CA HIS A 543 9.30 -17.74 -1.28
C HIS A 543 8.52 -17.35 -2.53
N ALA A 544 7.23 -17.67 -2.59
CA ALA A 544 6.35 -17.31 -3.69
C ALA A 544 6.16 -15.78 -3.77
N ALA A 545 5.86 -15.11 -2.64
CA ALA A 545 5.75 -13.65 -2.61
C ALA A 545 7.07 -12.96 -2.99
N PHE A 546 8.20 -13.46 -2.48
CA PHE A 546 9.53 -12.98 -2.84
C PHE A 546 9.78 -13.15 -4.34
N GLY A 547 9.51 -14.34 -4.90
CA GLY A 547 9.63 -14.63 -6.32
C GLY A 547 8.71 -13.78 -7.18
N THR A 548 7.47 -13.51 -6.75
CA THR A 548 6.55 -12.58 -7.43
C THR A 548 7.15 -11.18 -7.49
N VAL A 549 7.69 -10.66 -6.39
CA VAL A 549 8.31 -9.32 -6.36
C VAL A 549 9.53 -9.27 -7.28
N LEU A 550 10.40 -10.29 -7.25
CA LEU A 550 11.53 -10.39 -8.19
C LEU A 550 11.04 -10.43 -9.64
N ALA A 551 9.95 -11.14 -9.91
CA ALA A 551 9.38 -11.23 -11.24
C ALA A 551 8.80 -9.89 -11.72
N LEU A 552 8.17 -9.12 -10.83
CA LEU A 552 7.69 -7.77 -11.11
C LEU A 552 8.84 -6.80 -11.39
N LEU A 553 9.91 -6.86 -10.61
CA LEU A 553 11.13 -6.05 -10.83
C LEU A 553 11.80 -6.41 -12.15
N SER A 554 11.92 -7.71 -12.45
CA SER A 554 12.46 -8.20 -13.72
C SER A 554 11.61 -7.77 -14.91
N ARG A 555 10.28 -7.85 -14.80
CA ARG A 555 9.33 -7.34 -15.80
C ARG A 555 9.55 -5.86 -16.03
N ARG A 556 9.72 -5.06 -14.96
CA ARG A 556 9.99 -3.63 -15.08
C ARG A 556 11.30 -3.34 -15.80
N ALA A 557 12.38 -4.02 -15.41
CA ALA A 557 13.69 -3.86 -16.04
C ALA A 557 13.70 -4.27 -17.52
N LYS A 558 12.87 -5.25 -17.92
CA LYS A 558 12.66 -5.61 -19.34
C LYS A 558 11.88 -4.52 -20.09
N LEU A 559 10.80 -4.00 -19.49
CA LEU A 559 10.01 -2.91 -20.08
C LEU A 559 10.86 -1.66 -20.32
N ASP A 560 11.78 -1.32 -19.41
CA ASP A 560 12.71 -0.19 -19.57
C ASP A 560 13.67 -0.39 -20.76
N LYS A 561 13.85 -1.62 -21.24
CA LYS A 561 14.60 -1.98 -22.46
C LYS A 561 13.72 -2.17 -23.69
N GLY A 562 12.41 -1.96 -23.57
CA GLY A 562 11.44 -2.19 -24.64
C GLY A 562 11.11 -3.67 -24.90
N GLU A 563 11.44 -4.57 -23.96
CA GLU A 563 11.19 -6.00 -24.07
C GLU A 563 9.89 -6.38 -23.32
N PRO A 564 9.02 -7.24 -23.90
CA PRO A 564 7.90 -7.82 -23.15
C PRO A 564 8.42 -8.79 -22.09
N GLY A 565 7.69 -8.97 -20.98
CA GLY A 565 8.27 -9.77 -19.89
C GLY A 565 7.37 -10.20 -18.75
N GLY A 566 6.38 -11.04 -19.02
CA GLY A 566 5.83 -11.97 -18.02
C GLY A 566 6.78 -13.15 -17.77
N GLN A 567 6.59 -13.89 -16.68
CA GLN A 567 7.34 -15.12 -16.40
C GLN A 567 6.62 -16.03 -15.41
N THR A 568 7.06 -17.28 -15.32
CA THR A 568 6.60 -18.22 -14.30
C THR A 568 7.59 -18.25 -13.14
N VAL A 569 7.08 -18.04 -11.94
CA VAL A 569 7.71 -18.28 -10.65
C VAL A 569 7.23 -19.66 -10.18
N ASP A 570 8.11 -20.65 -10.22
CA ASP A 570 7.86 -22.00 -9.72
C ASP A 570 8.45 -22.14 -8.31
N VAL A 571 7.59 -22.46 -7.34
CA VAL A 571 7.99 -22.70 -5.96
C VAL A 571 7.43 -24.04 -5.51
N SER A 572 8.30 -24.92 -5.00
CA SER A 572 7.86 -26.14 -4.33
C SER A 572 8.00 -26.04 -2.82
N ILE A 573 7.06 -26.65 -2.10
CA ILE A 573 7.15 -26.77 -0.64
C ILE A 573 8.36 -27.61 -0.25
N PHE A 574 8.63 -28.68 -1.00
CA PHE A 574 9.78 -29.55 -0.79
C PHE A 574 11.12 -28.79 -0.87
N GLU A 575 11.36 -28.04 -1.95
CA GLU A 575 12.60 -27.26 -2.12
C GLU A 575 12.67 -26.11 -1.12
N SER A 576 11.53 -25.46 -0.83
CA SER A 576 11.45 -24.42 0.20
C SER A 576 11.88 -24.94 1.56
N MET A 577 11.47 -26.16 1.94
CA MET A 577 11.89 -26.78 3.20
C MET A 577 13.34 -27.28 3.17
N ILE A 578 13.82 -27.79 2.03
CA ILE A 578 15.24 -28.12 1.86
C ILE A 578 16.12 -26.86 2.03
N ASN A 579 15.69 -25.72 1.48
CA ASN A 579 16.42 -24.47 1.61
C ASN A 579 16.60 -24.08 3.09
N MET A 580 15.58 -24.33 3.93
CA MET A 580 15.64 -24.09 5.39
C MET A 580 16.51 -25.09 6.16
N MET A 581 17.06 -26.13 5.52
CA MET A 581 17.94 -27.11 6.17
C MET A 581 19.42 -26.71 6.15
N GLU A 582 19.77 -25.59 5.51
CA GLU A 582 21.07 -24.91 5.59
C GLU A 582 22.29 -25.87 5.52
N GLY A 583 23.02 -26.05 6.62
CA GLY A 583 24.25 -26.82 6.71
C GLY A 583 24.10 -28.34 6.63
N ILE A 584 22.87 -28.88 6.67
CA ILE A 584 22.64 -30.33 6.74
C ILE A 584 23.14 -31.05 5.48
N ILE A 585 22.80 -30.52 4.30
CA ILE A 585 23.22 -31.12 3.03
C ILE A 585 24.73 -30.99 2.83
N PRO A 586 25.36 -29.81 3.02
CA PRO A 586 26.82 -29.68 2.99
C PRO A 586 27.56 -30.62 3.95
N GLU A 587 27.04 -30.85 5.16
CA GLU A 587 27.64 -31.77 6.12
C GLU A 587 27.57 -33.23 5.68
N TYR A 588 26.44 -33.64 5.09
CA TYR A 588 26.33 -34.96 4.50
C TYR A 588 27.30 -35.12 3.32
N ASP A 589 27.34 -34.17 2.39
CA ASP A 589 28.22 -34.21 1.22
C ASP A 589 29.71 -34.26 1.63
N ARG A 590 30.13 -33.40 2.55
CA ARG A 590 31.54 -33.23 2.89
C ARG A 590 32.04 -34.19 3.96
N LYS A 591 31.16 -34.72 4.81
CA LYS A 591 31.53 -35.51 6.00
C LYS A 591 30.76 -36.82 6.15
N GLY A 592 29.81 -37.13 5.27
CA GLY A 592 28.92 -38.29 5.40
C GLY A 592 28.02 -38.23 6.64
N LYS A 593 27.89 -37.05 7.26
CA LYS A 593 27.17 -36.91 8.53
C LYS A 593 25.67 -36.92 8.25
N ILE A 594 24.99 -37.94 8.78
CA ILE A 594 23.54 -37.98 8.84
C ILE A 594 23.12 -37.24 10.11
N ARG A 595 22.66 -35.99 9.99
CA ARG A 595 22.20 -35.20 11.14
C ARG A 595 20.84 -35.73 11.58
N GLY A 596 20.78 -36.24 12.81
CA GLY A 596 19.56 -36.74 13.45
C GLY A 596 18.90 -35.69 14.36
N PRO A 597 17.81 -36.09 15.04
CA PRO A 597 17.13 -35.25 16.03
C PRO A 597 18.03 -34.87 17.21
N SER A 598 17.82 -33.68 17.78
CA SER A 598 18.68 -33.10 18.81
C SER A 598 17.95 -32.64 20.08
N GLY A 599 16.67 -32.99 20.21
CA GLY A 599 15.82 -32.50 21.29
C GLY A 599 15.65 -30.98 21.20
N SER A 600 15.97 -30.28 22.28
CA SER A 600 15.92 -28.82 22.38
C SER A 600 17.25 -28.12 22.04
N SER A 601 18.27 -28.84 21.60
CA SER A 601 19.62 -28.31 21.35
C SER A 601 19.95 -28.32 19.86
N VAL A 602 21.06 -27.68 19.46
CA VAL A 602 21.69 -27.90 18.15
C VAL A 602 22.89 -28.84 18.31
N THR A 603 22.87 -29.98 17.63
CA THR A 603 23.96 -30.98 17.72
C THR A 603 25.30 -30.37 17.35
N GLY A 604 26.31 -30.55 18.19
CA GLY A 604 27.66 -30.03 17.96
C GLY A 604 27.85 -28.55 18.31
N ILE A 605 26.86 -27.89 18.95
CA ILE A 605 26.99 -26.52 19.46
C ILE A 605 26.54 -26.48 20.92
N VAL A 606 27.47 -26.18 21.84
CA VAL A 606 27.24 -26.28 23.28
C VAL A 606 27.65 -24.99 24.01
N PRO A 607 26.79 -24.44 24.89
CA PRO A 607 25.38 -24.79 25.16
C PRO A 607 24.40 -24.10 24.19
N THR A 608 23.30 -24.79 23.86
CA THR A 608 22.19 -24.23 23.05
C THR A 608 20.79 -24.72 23.46
N GLY A 609 20.69 -25.51 24.53
CA GLY A 609 19.44 -26.18 24.94
C GLY A 609 18.36 -25.29 25.57
N ALA A 610 17.19 -25.91 25.80
CA ALA A 610 16.15 -25.40 26.67
C ALA A 610 16.27 -26.09 28.04
N TYR A 611 16.35 -25.29 29.11
CA TYR A 611 16.63 -25.76 30.46
C TYR A 611 15.41 -25.59 31.36
N PRO A 612 15.07 -26.61 32.18
CA PRO A 612 13.92 -26.55 33.07
C PRO A 612 14.18 -25.57 34.21
N CYS A 613 13.21 -24.71 34.49
CA CYS A 613 13.23 -23.78 35.61
C CYS A 613 12.33 -24.28 36.75
N LYS A 614 12.44 -23.61 37.90
CA LYS A 614 11.46 -23.72 38.98
C LYS A 614 10.07 -23.38 38.45
N GLN A 615 9.07 -24.16 38.88
CA GLN A 615 7.68 -24.01 38.46
C GLN A 615 7.17 -22.57 38.64
N SER A 616 6.56 -22.00 37.59
CA SER A 616 5.93 -20.69 37.66
C SER A 616 4.73 -20.70 38.62
N LEU A 617 4.66 -19.69 39.49
CA LEU A 617 3.49 -19.47 40.37
C LEU A 617 2.29 -18.90 39.60
N ILE A 618 2.54 -18.29 38.43
CA ILE A 618 1.51 -17.66 37.58
C ILE A 618 0.85 -18.72 36.68
N SER A 619 1.64 -19.71 36.24
CA SER A 619 1.20 -20.79 35.34
C SER A 619 1.62 -22.16 35.91
N PRO A 620 1.05 -22.62 37.04
CA PRO A 620 1.50 -23.83 37.74
C PRO A 620 1.27 -25.13 36.94
N GLU A 621 0.38 -25.10 35.96
CA GLU A 621 -0.01 -26.26 35.13
C GLU A 621 0.99 -26.55 33.99
N VAL A 622 1.87 -25.59 33.65
CA VAL A 622 2.78 -25.68 32.49
C VAL A 622 4.23 -25.63 32.97
N PRO A 623 5.08 -26.62 32.63
CA PRO A 623 6.49 -26.58 33.01
C PRO A 623 7.18 -25.34 32.42
N SER A 624 8.02 -24.69 33.22
CA SER A 624 8.73 -23.47 32.83
C SER A 624 10.11 -23.79 32.27
N TYR A 625 10.47 -23.18 31.15
CA TYR A 625 11.76 -23.37 30.50
C TYR A 625 12.39 -22.04 30.08
N VAL A 626 13.71 -22.01 30.06
CA VAL A 626 14.51 -20.93 29.48
C VAL A 626 15.44 -21.50 28.41
N VAL A 627 15.51 -20.84 27.27
CA VAL A 627 16.50 -21.12 26.22
C VAL A 627 17.70 -20.23 26.47
N ILE A 628 18.89 -20.80 26.54
CA ILE A 628 20.14 -20.07 26.80
C ILE A 628 21.06 -20.21 25.58
N GLY A 629 21.38 -19.09 24.95
CA GLY A 629 22.31 -19.01 23.83
C GLY A 629 23.69 -18.53 24.29
N ALA A 630 24.54 -19.45 24.77
CA ALA A 630 25.89 -19.13 25.25
C ALA A 630 26.98 -19.94 24.54
N ASN A 631 26.77 -20.25 23.27
CA ASN A 631 27.65 -21.07 22.44
C ASN A 631 28.98 -20.40 22.05
N ALA A 632 29.06 -19.07 22.04
CA ALA A 632 30.32 -18.35 21.81
C ALA A 632 31.23 -18.42 23.05
N ASP A 633 32.55 -18.54 22.86
CA ASP A 633 33.51 -18.81 23.94
C ASP A 633 33.45 -17.78 25.09
N THR A 634 33.25 -16.51 24.75
CA THR A 634 33.10 -15.42 25.74
C THR A 634 31.77 -15.50 26.49
N MET A 635 30.68 -15.86 25.81
CA MET A 635 29.36 -16.04 26.43
C MET A 635 29.34 -17.26 27.34
N TYR A 636 29.96 -18.37 26.91
CA TYR A 636 30.13 -19.57 27.72
C TYR A 636 30.85 -19.28 29.03
N SER A 637 31.99 -18.58 28.96
CA SER A 637 32.79 -18.24 30.15
C SER A 637 31.99 -17.37 31.15
N ARG A 638 31.20 -16.42 30.64
CA ARG A 638 30.30 -15.59 31.47
C ARG A 638 29.20 -16.44 32.10
N LEU A 639 28.57 -17.34 31.34
CA LEU A 639 27.56 -18.25 31.86
C LEU A 639 28.12 -19.13 32.98
N MET A 640 29.28 -19.76 32.79
CA MET A 640 29.92 -20.60 33.81
C MET A 640 30.26 -19.80 35.08
N THR A 641 30.61 -18.53 34.94
CA THR A 641 30.81 -17.64 36.09
C THR A 641 29.51 -17.40 36.85
N VAL A 642 28.40 -17.09 36.15
CA VAL A 642 27.09 -16.81 36.78
C VAL A 642 26.51 -18.04 37.48
N ILE A 643 26.74 -19.23 36.93
CA ILE A 643 26.23 -20.48 37.53
C ILE A 643 27.18 -21.09 38.57
N ASP A 644 28.27 -20.39 38.91
CA ASP A 644 29.30 -20.81 39.87
C ASP A 644 29.97 -22.15 39.52
N ARG A 645 30.31 -22.32 38.23
CA ARG A 645 30.98 -23.51 37.69
C ARG A 645 32.25 -23.15 36.95
N LEU A 646 33.12 -22.39 37.60
CA LEU A 646 34.44 -22.04 37.06
C LEU A 646 35.34 -23.26 36.85
N ASP A 647 35.05 -24.39 37.51
CA ASP A 647 35.68 -25.68 37.24
C ASP A 647 35.38 -26.22 35.83
N LEU A 648 34.29 -25.75 35.21
CA LEU A 648 33.95 -25.99 33.80
C LEU A 648 34.51 -24.90 32.86
N THR A 649 35.53 -24.20 33.31
CA THR A 649 36.31 -23.25 32.50
C THR A 649 37.77 -23.69 32.46
N GLY A 650 38.48 -23.38 31.37
CA GLY A 650 39.86 -23.80 31.14
C GLY A 650 40.12 -24.32 29.73
N PRO A 651 41.34 -24.83 29.44
CA PRO A 651 41.72 -25.31 28.10
C PRO A 651 40.75 -26.33 27.51
N GLU A 652 40.26 -27.26 28.34
CA GLU A 652 39.29 -28.32 28.00
C GLU A 652 37.86 -27.81 27.71
N PHE A 653 37.62 -26.51 27.83
CA PHE A 653 36.33 -25.86 27.54
C PHE A 653 36.45 -24.61 26.66
N ALA A 654 37.69 -24.26 26.27
CA ALA A 654 38.03 -23.00 25.64
C ALA A 654 37.24 -22.74 24.35
N HIS A 655 37.01 -23.78 23.56
CA HIS A 655 36.34 -23.71 22.27
C HIS A 655 35.18 -24.70 22.18
N ASN A 656 34.25 -24.43 21.27
CA ASN A 656 33.03 -25.23 21.11
C ASN A 656 33.31 -26.74 20.95
N HIS A 657 34.31 -27.15 20.17
CA HIS A 657 34.61 -28.58 19.98
C HIS A 657 35.10 -29.27 21.27
N HIS A 658 35.78 -28.55 22.18
CA HIS A 658 36.12 -29.08 23.51
C HIS A 658 34.84 -29.24 24.36
N ARG A 659 33.95 -28.24 24.33
CA ARG A 659 32.66 -28.28 25.05
C ARG A 659 31.74 -29.40 24.57
N VAL A 660 31.70 -29.65 23.27
CA VAL A 660 30.93 -30.77 22.67
C VAL A 660 31.35 -32.12 23.25
N ALA A 661 32.66 -32.34 23.46
CA ALA A 661 33.15 -33.58 24.06
C ALA A 661 32.70 -33.78 25.52
N ARG A 662 32.31 -32.70 26.20
CA ARG A 662 31.86 -32.68 27.61
C ARG A 662 30.41 -32.16 27.76
N GLN A 663 29.60 -32.30 26.71
CA GLN A 663 28.26 -31.70 26.65
C GLN A 663 27.39 -32.09 27.84
N ALA A 664 27.34 -33.36 28.21
CA ALA A 664 26.47 -33.84 29.29
C ALA A 664 26.77 -33.17 30.65
N GLU A 665 28.04 -32.93 30.94
CA GLU A 665 28.48 -32.28 32.17
C GLU A 665 28.09 -30.80 32.22
N ILE A 666 28.23 -30.11 31.07
CA ILE A 666 27.86 -28.70 30.92
C ILE A 666 26.33 -28.53 31.00
N GLU A 667 25.58 -29.36 30.28
CA GLU A 667 24.12 -29.31 30.26
C GLU A 667 23.51 -29.60 31.63
N GLU A 668 24.09 -30.55 32.39
CA GLU A 668 23.66 -30.84 33.77
C GLU A 668 23.98 -29.68 34.71
N ALA A 669 25.16 -29.05 34.58
CA ALA A 669 25.53 -27.88 35.37
C ALA A 669 24.54 -26.72 35.20
N ILE A 670 24.18 -26.42 33.95
CA ILE A 670 23.21 -25.37 33.62
C ILE A 670 21.81 -25.77 34.10
N SER A 671 21.42 -27.04 33.89
CA SER A 671 20.12 -27.57 34.35
C SER A 671 19.97 -27.51 35.87
N ALA A 672 21.00 -27.89 36.63
CA ALA A 672 20.97 -27.84 38.09
C ALA A 672 20.77 -26.41 38.61
N TRP A 673 21.47 -25.44 38.00
CA TRP A 673 21.34 -24.03 38.38
C TRP A 673 19.96 -23.46 38.01
N THR A 674 19.45 -23.74 36.82
CA THR A 674 18.14 -23.25 36.34
C THR A 674 16.96 -23.87 37.08
N ARG A 675 16.98 -25.17 37.43
CA ARG A 675 15.89 -25.85 38.17
C ARG A 675 15.57 -25.23 39.53
N SER A 676 16.54 -24.57 40.14
CA SER A 676 16.39 -23.92 41.46
C SER A 676 15.81 -22.50 41.40
N ARG A 677 15.65 -21.92 40.19
CA ARG A 677 15.29 -20.52 39.95
C ARG A 677 14.09 -20.40 39.02
N THR A 678 13.30 -19.35 39.17
CA THR A 678 12.25 -19.06 38.19
C THR A 678 12.86 -18.64 36.84
N ALA A 679 12.08 -18.72 35.77
CA ALA A 679 12.59 -18.38 34.44
C ALA A 679 12.95 -16.88 34.34
N GLU A 680 12.24 -16.02 35.08
CA GLU A 680 12.53 -14.59 35.21
C GLU A 680 13.85 -14.33 35.95
N GLU A 681 14.10 -15.02 37.06
CA GLU A 681 15.36 -14.91 37.82
C GLU A 681 16.56 -15.33 36.96
N VAL A 682 16.38 -16.37 36.13
CA VAL A 682 17.41 -16.79 35.17
C VAL A 682 17.63 -15.73 34.09
N GLU A 683 16.55 -15.25 33.47
CA GLU A 683 16.64 -14.22 32.42
C GLU A 683 17.34 -12.95 32.94
N GLU A 684 16.95 -12.46 34.12
CA GLU A 684 17.56 -11.30 34.76
C GLU A 684 19.06 -11.50 35.04
N ALA A 685 19.43 -12.64 35.64
CA ALA A 685 20.83 -12.94 35.97
C ALA A 685 21.72 -13.03 34.72
N LEU A 686 21.20 -13.61 33.63
CA LEU A 686 21.96 -13.77 32.39
C LEU A 686 22.03 -12.46 31.57
N HIS A 687 20.94 -11.69 31.55
CA HIS A 687 20.93 -10.36 30.90
C HIS A 687 21.91 -9.40 31.58
N ALA A 688 22.04 -9.45 32.91
CA ALA A 688 22.98 -8.63 33.67
C ALA A 688 24.45 -8.82 33.24
N VAL A 689 24.80 -9.97 32.66
CA VAL A 689 26.14 -10.26 32.13
C VAL A 689 26.20 -10.30 30.59
N GLY A 690 25.11 -9.93 29.92
CA GLY A 690 24.99 -9.91 28.47
C GLY A 690 24.96 -11.30 27.83
N VAL A 691 24.55 -12.34 28.56
CA VAL A 691 24.32 -13.68 28.01
C VAL A 691 22.87 -13.76 27.49
N PRO A 692 22.66 -14.07 26.19
CA PRO A 692 21.31 -14.23 25.63
C PRO A 692 20.54 -15.37 26.30
N ALA A 693 19.40 -15.02 26.88
CA ALA A 693 18.45 -15.97 27.43
C ALA A 693 17.02 -15.49 27.18
N GLY A 694 16.10 -16.43 26.94
CA GLY A 694 14.70 -16.12 26.69
C GLY A 694 13.77 -17.23 27.19
N ARG A 695 12.64 -16.84 27.79
CA ARG A 695 11.62 -17.75 28.28
C ARG A 695 10.81 -18.36 27.14
N VAL A 696 10.34 -19.59 27.32
CA VAL A 696 9.38 -20.23 26.39
C VAL A 696 7.98 -19.72 26.73
N LEU A 697 7.45 -18.82 25.88
CA LEU A 697 6.17 -18.14 26.13
C LEU A 697 4.98 -18.83 25.46
N SER A 698 3.84 -18.84 26.14
CA SER A 698 2.53 -19.16 25.57
C SER A 698 1.97 -18.01 24.71
N VAL A 699 0.95 -18.27 23.90
CA VAL A 699 0.29 -17.21 23.09
C VAL A 699 -0.31 -16.10 23.95
N LYS A 700 -0.79 -16.42 25.16
CA LYS A 700 -1.30 -15.42 26.11
C LYS A 700 -0.19 -14.46 26.53
N GLU A 701 0.95 -15.00 26.94
CA GLU A 701 2.13 -14.21 27.33
C GLU A 701 2.69 -13.40 26.15
N ILE A 702 2.67 -13.95 24.94
CA ILE A 702 3.07 -13.21 23.73
C ILE A 702 2.17 -11.99 23.53
N VAL A 703 0.84 -12.14 23.59
CA VAL A 703 -0.11 -11.02 23.39
C VAL A 703 -0.02 -9.99 24.52
N GLU A 704 0.20 -10.45 25.75
CA GLU A 704 0.26 -9.59 26.93
C GLU A 704 1.64 -8.93 27.12
N SER A 705 2.68 -9.42 26.44
CA SER A 705 4.07 -8.97 26.57
C SER A 705 4.26 -7.47 26.31
N PRO A 706 5.02 -6.76 27.16
CA PRO A 706 5.39 -5.37 26.92
C PRO A 706 6.11 -5.14 25.59
N HIS A 707 6.98 -6.07 25.18
CA HIS A 707 7.71 -5.94 23.91
C HIS A 707 6.77 -6.06 22.70
N THR A 708 5.87 -7.04 22.72
CA THR A 708 4.86 -7.25 21.68
C THR A 708 3.99 -6.01 21.52
N LYS A 709 3.50 -5.46 22.64
CA LYS A 709 2.70 -4.23 22.66
C LYS A 709 3.47 -3.03 22.15
N ALA A 710 4.69 -2.80 22.65
CA ALA A 710 5.53 -1.67 22.26
C ALA A 710 5.90 -1.71 20.77
N ARG A 711 6.17 -2.90 20.23
CA ARG A 711 6.51 -3.10 18.82
C ARG A 711 5.28 -3.21 17.91
N GLY A 712 4.07 -3.32 18.49
CA GLY A 712 2.81 -3.45 17.76
C GLY A 712 2.77 -4.68 16.84
N VAL A 713 3.37 -5.80 17.25
CA VAL A 713 3.45 -7.02 16.42
C VAL A 713 2.14 -7.81 16.39
N VAL A 714 1.20 -7.47 17.26
CA VAL A 714 -0.20 -7.93 17.23
C VAL A 714 -1.06 -6.70 17.02
N GLU A 715 -1.99 -6.77 16.07
CA GLU A 715 -2.93 -5.71 15.77
C GLU A 715 -4.37 -6.19 15.96
N ASP A 716 -5.24 -5.28 16.38
CA ASP A 716 -6.69 -5.48 16.39
C ASP A 716 -7.25 -5.11 15.02
N VAL A 717 -8.04 -6.01 14.44
CA VAL A 717 -8.67 -5.79 13.14
C VAL A 717 -10.18 -5.96 13.27
N TRP A 718 -10.90 -4.93 12.85
CA TRP A 718 -12.36 -4.91 12.87
C TRP A 718 -12.95 -5.91 11.87
N VAL A 719 -13.95 -6.67 12.32
CA VAL A 719 -14.77 -7.61 11.55
C VAL A 719 -16.23 -7.21 11.72
N GLY A 720 -17.00 -7.22 10.63
CA GLY A 720 -18.42 -6.85 10.64
C GLY A 720 -18.67 -5.37 10.32
N ASP A 721 -19.91 -4.94 10.49
CA ASP A 721 -20.32 -3.54 10.30
C ASP A 721 -19.96 -2.68 11.53
N GLN A 722 -20.23 -1.37 11.46
CA GLN A 722 -19.85 -0.43 12.53
C GLN A 722 -20.67 -0.61 13.82
N GLU A 723 -21.87 -1.19 13.75
CA GLU A 723 -22.81 -1.27 14.88
C GLU A 723 -22.74 -2.61 15.61
N SER A 724 -22.40 -3.70 14.91
CA SER A 724 -22.40 -5.08 15.40
C SER A 724 -21.07 -5.83 15.22
N GLY A 725 -20.03 -5.15 14.72
CA GLY A 725 -18.71 -5.73 14.52
C GLY A 725 -17.92 -5.98 15.82
N TRP A 726 -16.81 -6.71 15.68
CA TRP A 726 -15.88 -7.03 16.76
C TRP A 726 -14.43 -7.00 16.28
N ASN A 727 -13.48 -7.00 17.22
CA ASN A 727 -12.06 -7.06 16.89
C ASN A 727 -11.54 -8.49 16.94
N VAL A 728 -10.74 -8.86 15.95
CA VAL A 728 -9.90 -10.07 15.95
C VAL A 728 -8.44 -9.65 16.03
N LYS A 729 -7.70 -10.24 16.97
CA LYS A 729 -6.26 -10.04 17.09
C LYS A 729 -5.52 -10.90 16.07
N VAL A 730 -4.63 -10.29 15.29
CA VAL A 730 -3.82 -10.97 14.29
C VAL A 730 -2.36 -10.52 14.34
N PRO A 731 -1.39 -11.32 13.86
CA PRO A 731 -0.02 -10.87 13.73
C PRO A 731 0.08 -9.75 12.69
N LYS A 732 0.74 -8.65 13.03
CA LYS A 732 1.09 -7.59 12.06
C LYS A 732 2.07 -8.14 11.02
N VAL A 733 1.95 -7.67 9.78
CA VAL A 733 2.83 -8.08 8.68
C VAL A 733 4.28 -7.67 8.92
N ALA A 734 5.21 -8.48 8.42
CA ALA A 734 6.65 -8.22 8.36
C ALA A 734 7.15 -8.41 6.91
N PRO A 735 8.23 -7.72 6.49
CA PRO A 735 9.09 -6.82 7.27
C PRO A 735 8.49 -5.42 7.50
N ILE A 736 9.12 -4.65 8.41
CA ILE A 736 8.91 -3.20 8.50
C ILE A 736 9.84 -2.54 7.48
N LEU A 737 9.27 -1.73 6.59
CA LEU A 737 10.01 -0.98 5.59
C LEU A 737 9.97 0.51 5.98
N GLU A 738 11.12 1.15 6.07
CA GLU A 738 11.20 2.60 6.33
C GLU A 738 10.42 3.37 5.26
N GLY A 739 9.67 4.40 5.66
CA GLY A 739 8.81 5.17 4.76
C GLY A 739 7.56 4.45 4.23
N CYS A 740 7.35 3.17 4.57
CA CYS A 740 6.19 2.39 4.16
C CYS A 740 5.33 2.01 5.38
N GLN A 741 4.04 2.28 5.30
CA GLN A 741 3.08 1.88 6.32
C GLN A 741 2.11 0.83 5.79
N PRO A 742 2.50 -0.46 5.73
CA PRO A 742 1.57 -1.51 5.33
C PRO A 742 0.40 -1.56 6.31
N LYS A 743 -0.83 -1.68 5.79
CA LYS A 743 -2.07 -1.63 6.58
C LYS A 743 -2.89 -2.90 6.38
N THR A 744 -3.51 -3.38 7.45
CA THR A 744 -4.67 -4.26 7.34
C THR A 744 -5.91 -3.41 7.11
N ARG A 745 -6.45 -3.43 5.89
CA ARG A 745 -7.67 -2.69 5.50
C ARG A 745 -8.93 -3.39 6.00
N TRP A 746 -8.94 -4.73 6.01
CA TRP A 746 -10.03 -5.55 6.54
C TRP A 746 -9.57 -6.98 6.85
N ALA A 747 -10.22 -7.64 7.81
CA ALA A 747 -9.94 -9.01 8.28
C ALA A 747 -10.52 -10.11 7.35
N GLY A 748 -10.26 -9.98 6.05
CA GLY A 748 -10.84 -10.84 5.03
C GLY A 748 -12.36 -10.62 4.86
N PRO A 749 -12.89 -10.78 3.65
CA PRO A 749 -14.30 -10.49 3.40
C PRO A 749 -15.20 -11.71 3.58
N HIS A 750 -16.51 -11.46 3.66
CA HIS A 750 -17.51 -12.52 3.50
C HIS A 750 -17.34 -13.19 2.13
N LEU A 751 -17.73 -14.46 2.04
CA LEU A 751 -17.64 -15.23 0.80
C LEU A 751 -18.44 -14.53 -0.29
N GLY A 752 -17.80 -14.22 -1.42
CA GLY A 752 -18.47 -13.58 -2.56
C GLY A 752 -18.86 -12.11 -2.35
N GLN A 753 -18.40 -11.47 -1.27
CA GLN A 753 -18.73 -10.07 -0.96
C GLN A 753 -18.44 -9.10 -2.11
N HIS A 754 -17.49 -9.44 -2.99
CA HIS A 754 -17.06 -8.60 -4.11
C HIS A 754 -17.53 -9.13 -5.46
N ASN A 755 -18.45 -10.11 -5.51
CA ASN A 755 -19.01 -10.67 -6.75
C ASN A 755 -19.54 -9.56 -7.66
N ARG A 756 -20.46 -8.73 -7.15
CA ARG A 756 -21.08 -7.65 -7.93
C ARG A 756 -20.05 -6.62 -8.41
N GLU A 757 -19.16 -6.20 -7.52
CA GLU A 757 -18.09 -5.24 -7.87
C GLU A 757 -17.24 -5.77 -9.01
N VAL A 758 -16.69 -6.98 -8.88
CA VAL A 758 -15.76 -7.53 -9.87
C VAL A 758 -16.48 -7.94 -11.16
N PHE A 759 -17.63 -8.59 -11.09
CA PHE A 759 -18.31 -9.07 -12.30
C PHE A 759 -18.94 -7.94 -13.11
N LEU A 760 -19.56 -6.95 -12.47
CA LEU A 760 -20.20 -5.84 -13.19
C LEU A 760 -19.19 -4.77 -13.57
N GLN A 761 -18.30 -4.36 -12.67
CA GLN A 761 -17.39 -3.22 -12.93
C GLN A 761 -16.12 -3.66 -13.66
N GLU A 762 -15.50 -4.78 -13.26
CA GLU A 762 -14.24 -5.20 -13.86
C GLU A 762 -14.44 -6.05 -15.11
N LEU A 763 -15.44 -6.94 -15.12
CA LEU A 763 -15.73 -7.77 -16.30
C LEU A 763 -16.74 -7.13 -17.25
N GLY A 764 -17.53 -6.15 -16.81
CA GLY A 764 -18.56 -5.52 -17.64
C GLY A 764 -19.73 -6.46 -17.92
N LEU A 765 -20.04 -7.39 -17.02
CA LEU A 765 -21.25 -8.19 -17.13
C LEU A 765 -22.48 -7.32 -16.86
N GLU A 766 -23.55 -7.61 -17.58
CA GLU A 766 -24.86 -7.03 -17.31
C GLU A 766 -25.52 -7.73 -16.11
N GLU A 767 -26.44 -7.04 -15.42
CA GLU A 767 -27.13 -7.59 -14.25
C GLU A 767 -27.86 -8.91 -14.55
N TYR A 768 -28.43 -9.04 -15.75
CA TYR A 768 -29.12 -10.26 -16.16
C TYR A 768 -28.14 -11.44 -16.36
N GLU A 769 -26.91 -11.17 -16.80
CA GLU A 769 -25.88 -12.20 -16.96
C GLU A 769 -25.42 -12.68 -15.59
N LEU A 770 -25.17 -11.75 -14.66
CA LEU A 770 -24.79 -12.10 -13.29
C LEU A 770 -25.90 -12.92 -12.61
N ALA A 771 -27.16 -12.50 -12.73
CA ALA A 771 -28.30 -13.24 -12.19
C ALA A 771 -28.41 -14.66 -12.79
N ARG A 772 -28.17 -14.82 -14.10
CA ARG A 772 -28.14 -16.13 -14.75
C ARG A 772 -27.01 -17.01 -14.19
N LEU A 773 -25.79 -16.48 -14.12
CA LEU A 773 -24.62 -17.20 -13.57
C LEU A 773 -24.85 -17.63 -12.12
N GLN A 774 -25.55 -16.81 -11.33
CA GLN A 774 -25.96 -17.13 -9.96
C GLN A 774 -27.01 -18.23 -9.90
N ALA A 775 -28.05 -18.16 -10.74
CA ALA A 775 -29.10 -19.17 -10.81
C ALA A 775 -28.54 -20.54 -11.24
N GLU A 776 -27.55 -20.54 -12.13
CA GLU A 776 -26.87 -21.74 -12.59
C GLU A 776 -25.78 -22.21 -11.61
N GLY A 777 -25.49 -21.48 -10.54
CA GLY A 777 -24.46 -21.83 -9.56
C GLY A 777 -23.04 -21.80 -10.13
N ILE A 778 -22.79 -21.03 -11.19
CA ILE A 778 -21.45 -20.74 -11.71
C ILE A 778 -20.75 -19.73 -10.79
N VAL A 779 -21.51 -18.78 -10.25
CA VAL A 779 -21.07 -17.85 -9.21
C VAL A 779 -22.03 -17.90 -8.03
N GLY A 780 -21.55 -17.56 -6.84
CA GLY A 780 -22.37 -17.43 -5.63
C GLY A 780 -23.20 -16.15 -5.61
N LYS A 781 -24.12 -16.08 -4.64
CA LYS A 781 -24.95 -14.89 -4.41
C LYS A 781 -24.12 -13.69 -3.96
#